data_AF-S9W127-F1
#
_entry.id   AF-S9W127-F1
#
_cell.length_a   1.000
_cell.length_b   1.000
_cell.length_c   1.000
_cell.angle_alpha   90.00
_cell.angle_beta   90.00
_cell.angle_gamma   90.00
#
_symmetry.space_group_name_H-M   'P 1'
#
loop_
_entity.id
_entity.type
_entity.pdbx_description
1 polymer ?
#
loop_
_entity_poly.entity_id
_entity_poly.type
_entity_poly.pdbx_seq_one_letter_code
_entity_poly.pdbx_strand_id
1 'polypeptide(L)'
;MVRNTIYKQCFSSILSGDAMEFDFFSFVAPSRIQALACPFGRIRRHRFHSFLELLRRVSHIQLSDIPVGRATKKSSSFNPLAFPLGRIIYNFTTTLDDQQSLLEEYEYFRRIFVFIGVIDGSEQQDFAQLQSSLDAWQRRVPHASVAKCLVFDCSSESEGIYQDPRFVLGPRSNSSVNSVMRSILCDITAELLEEFSSLEFSLHARSVILSPMTEMPHLAPLQRTNSFSSMRSPRSSTTTPVSRTTSIPSVRSVTAVTDRSKSLSKGRIENQLGQLYLLAGRLPNALKHFANAIATTKSTSDYLWQGLSLELFTVCLVLMAQLHIDVQIPHNITAMFPSYTDRFNEHGPLKLDFLFSFIAETRNAIDQLYHKSTLQPNDSIPGLCFSESILRFSHLLTIVYVCNGLTDVALNHIISQSPLRSSKISASYVPSKATIYQWVIRARGQHLNYLSIRENCRIYGAMANMLGTIGFHRQRSKMLRDMLFNLTPSIVELRKQIAFKIGIHPEVVTMHTASSLDRSKIGFNILPLILEVCEEFGLLRLDGTVLNPETTKWGWTSLQFDVINELISFCEALADYQTILKLISLFFTISPSYSTSAQQNFLYKIFRKTCSFASNLGITIQTPYWDPFMITDMQYNGNPDFAEPRLVHVKASKANSSQGRSPFIYNPFLKKDTDHKKRNILVVDEPVFFNVYLRNPFHFSVDIQEIYLDTEGVEVKHSTCMSTLRPLSTEMVSLSIIPLEAGTLNVRGCNVKVFGCEPSVQYFYDKEKEKDALHISLEKIKHDFDEMRPPNVAKHQWSNIPKLSINLESLNFHIIEKQPTLIVSSKKFSISNLNFAEYETGELLYTIENVSNTKATHVRVSFDDNASKVYEQLKSDKNVTADLLYELQHEEYELPTFNVLNEQTFALQPGEKRQIHVNVFAKPISGMGAIIFESSCRNDDESDFYARHLKLPIALNLSKRVTLSGWSVLPDIEKNPNYCMLLLNFYNHHSDALRVSLKKREKDVIESRFVKPKADHVFFLRLKRFRMSEAQLNRDIPNLSFKQFVLSSGMKRSLENITALKRRFWVKQHLMEEIQAFWESDEQNRHGQVYMKYHSLTDDMTQQLLLPSIQISAHSKQNGETTSRVLPRKPFTLVLSFDSSEENLRYKLSWVLLSRDSPTTVDRHMGLIMDGPNEAKVSASEKRDNYLVIERNFFALTPGIYQIYISAKPESDDSPFSNCDVSEPIVLHIETS
;
A
#
# COMPACT_ATOMS: atom_id res chain seq x y z
N MET A 1 -45.28 6.22 8.09
CA MET A 1 -45.67 6.60 9.47
C MET A 1 -44.53 6.32 10.45
N VAL A 2 -44.25 5.05 10.80
CA VAL A 2 -43.09 4.64 11.63
C VAL A 2 -41.77 5.24 11.11
N ARG A 3 -41.55 5.23 9.78
CA ARG A 3 -40.38 5.84 9.12
C ARG A 3 -40.22 7.35 9.36
N ASN A 4 -41.32 8.13 9.40
CA ASN A 4 -41.27 9.57 9.70
C ASN A 4 -41.02 9.82 11.19
N THR A 5 -41.56 8.95 12.06
CA THR A 5 -41.39 9.01 13.51
C THR A 5 -39.93 8.78 13.91
N ILE A 6 -39.29 7.75 13.35
CA ILE A 6 -37.86 7.45 13.58
C ILE A 6 -36.98 8.60 13.12
N TYR A 7 -37.20 9.14 11.92
CA TYR A 7 -36.39 10.25 11.42
C TYR A 7 -36.54 11.52 12.26
N LYS A 8 -37.78 11.90 12.58
CA LYS A 8 -38.09 13.08 13.38
C LYS A 8 -37.53 13.00 14.80
N GLN A 9 -37.42 11.81 15.39
CA GLN A 9 -37.01 11.67 16.79
C GLN A 9 -35.53 11.31 16.98
N CYS A 10 -34.91 10.66 15.99
CA CYS A 10 -33.49 10.30 16.06
C CYS A 10 -32.56 11.37 15.48
N PHE A 11 -33.02 12.17 14.51
CA PHE A 11 -32.20 13.16 13.79
C PHE A 11 -32.57 14.63 14.05
N SER A 12 -33.61 14.92 14.83
CA SER A 12 -33.88 16.30 15.26
C SER A 12 -32.82 16.73 16.26
N SER A 13 -31.80 17.44 15.79
CA SER A 13 -31.01 18.25 16.71
C SER A 13 -31.94 19.30 17.30
N ILE A 14 -31.87 19.50 18.62
CA ILE A 14 -32.57 20.56 19.35
C ILE A 14 -32.24 21.97 18.75
N LEU A 15 -31.23 22.03 17.88
CA LEU A 15 -30.67 23.20 17.23
C LEU A 15 -31.24 23.50 15.82
N SER A 16 -32.07 22.63 15.24
CA SER A 16 -32.62 22.83 13.88
C SER A 16 -33.87 23.74 13.91
N GLY A 17 -33.78 24.89 13.24
CA GLY A 17 -34.78 25.98 13.30
C GLY A 17 -35.95 25.89 12.30
N ASP A 18 -36.22 24.73 11.71
CA ASP A 18 -37.39 24.56 10.84
C ASP A 18 -38.67 24.44 11.67
N ALA A 19 -39.78 25.05 11.23
CA ALA A 19 -41.08 25.07 11.90
C ALA A 19 -41.71 23.67 11.98
N MET A 20 -41.18 22.85 12.89
CA MET A 20 -41.53 21.45 13.09
C MET A 20 -42.73 21.26 14.03
N GLU A 21 -43.19 20.03 14.09
CA GLU A 21 -44.20 19.57 15.06
C GLU A 21 -43.67 19.76 16.48
N PHE A 22 -44.50 20.27 17.40
CA PHE A 22 -44.05 20.47 18.77
C PHE A 22 -43.60 19.14 19.40
N ASP A 23 -42.37 19.08 19.91
CA ASP A 23 -41.90 18.02 20.81
C ASP A 23 -42.93 17.67 21.90
N PHE A 24 -43.43 16.45 21.80
CA PHE A 24 -44.41 15.84 22.68
C PHE A 24 -43.87 15.63 24.11
N PHE A 25 -42.55 15.49 24.26
CA PHE A 25 -41.90 15.33 25.56
C PHE A 25 -41.44 16.66 26.17
N SER A 26 -41.87 17.80 25.62
CA SER A 26 -41.70 19.07 26.34
C SER A 26 -42.43 19.02 27.68
N PHE A 27 -41.83 19.62 28.72
CA PHE A 27 -42.42 19.68 30.06
C PHE A 27 -43.83 20.30 30.06
N VAL A 28 -44.07 21.28 29.19
CA VAL A 28 -45.35 22.00 29.05
C VAL A 28 -46.26 21.41 27.97
N ALA A 29 -45.91 20.27 27.38
CA ALA A 29 -46.78 19.59 26.41
C ALA A 29 -48.24 19.40 26.93
N PRO A 30 -48.50 19.14 28.23
CA PRO A 30 -49.86 19.06 28.76
C PRO A 30 -50.72 20.34 28.67
N SER A 31 -50.12 21.48 28.31
CA SER A 31 -50.84 22.74 28.12
C SER A 31 -51.28 23.00 26.67
N ARG A 32 -50.99 22.08 25.75
CA ARG A 32 -51.23 22.24 24.31
C ARG A 32 -52.51 21.54 23.86
N ILE A 33 -53.29 22.22 23.03
CA ILE A 33 -54.52 21.67 22.43
C ILE A 33 -54.17 20.85 21.19
N GLN A 34 -54.59 19.58 21.13
CA GLN A 34 -54.39 18.76 19.93
C GLN A 34 -55.41 19.14 18.85
N ALA A 35 -54.89 19.49 17.68
CA ALA A 35 -55.66 19.69 16.47
C ALA A 35 -55.24 18.68 15.40
N LEU A 36 -56.17 17.88 14.90
CA LEU A 36 -55.92 16.91 13.83
C LEU A 36 -56.08 17.59 12.47
N ALA A 37 -54.99 17.71 11.73
CA ALA A 37 -54.97 18.24 10.36
C ALA A 37 -54.90 17.09 9.34
N CYS A 38 -55.89 16.98 8.45
CA CYS A 38 -55.96 15.92 7.45
C CYS A 38 -56.11 16.48 6.02
N PRO A 39 -55.46 15.87 5.01
CA PRO A 39 -55.65 16.27 3.62
C PRO A 39 -57.06 15.86 3.13
N PHE A 40 -57.79 16.81 2.55
CA PHE A 40 -59.16 16.63 2.06
C PHE A 40 -59.25 16.91 0.56
N GLY A 41 -60.04 16.11 -0.15
CA GLY A 41 -60.20 16.23 -1.60
C GLY A 41 -58.91 15.92 -2.36
N ARG A 42 -58.77 16.53 -3.55
CA ARG A 42 -57.55 16.43 -4.35
C ARG A 42 -56.52 17.43 -3.81
N ILE A 43 -55.44 16.92 -3.24
CA ILE A 43 -54.34 17.75 -2.74
C ILE A 43 -53.01 17.03 -2.92
N ARG A 44 -52.04 17.72 -3.51
CA ARG A 44 -50.67 17.20 -3.64
C ARG A 44 -49.97 17.20 -2.28
N ARG A 45 -49.15 16.18 -2.04
CA ARG A 45 -48.43 16.01 -0.76
C ARG A 45 -47.57 17.21 -0.36
N HIS A 46 -46.87 17.83 -1.32
CA HIS A 46 -46.03 19.00 -1.03
C HIS A 46 -46.85 20.23 -0.63
N ARG A 47 -48.02 20.43 -1.27
CA ARG A 47 -48.96 21.52 -0.97
C ARG A 47 -49.56 21.37 0.43
N PHE A 48 -49.99 20.15 0.77
CA PHE A 48 -50.46 19.85 2.13
C PHE A 48 -49.41 20.17 3.19
N HIS A 49 -48.14 19.81 2.95
CA HIS A 49 -47.06 20.13 3.88
C HIS A 49 -46.83 21.65 3.99
N SER A 50 -46.85 22.41 2.90
CA SER A 50 -46.73 23.88 2.96
C SER A 50 -47.86 24.53 3.74
N PHE A 51 -49.11 24.07 3.58
CA PHE A 51 -50.25 24.60 4.33
C PHE A 51 -50.20 24.23 5.81
N LEU A 52 -49.74 23.03 6.13
CA LEU A 52 -49.52 22.61 7.51
C LEU A 52 -48.44 23.44 8.21
N GLU A 53 -47.38 23.81 7.49
CA GLU A 53 -46.36 24.74 8.01
C GLU A 53 -46.94 26.13 8.29
N LEU A 54 -47.83 26.64 7.45
CA LEU A 54 -48.53 27.90 7.71
C LEU A 54 -49.36 27.85 9.00
N LEU A 55 -50.09 26.76 9.24
CA LEU A 55 -50.81 26.53 10.49
C LEU A 55 -49.86 26.54 11.69
N ARG A 56 -48.73 25.83 11.59
CA ARG A 56 -47.73 25.74 12.68
C ARG A 56 -47.09 27.08 13.03
N ARG A 57 -46.86 27.96 12.05
CA ARG A 57 -46.34 29.33 12.26
C ARG A 57 -47.23 30.19 13.16
N VAL A 58 -48.54 29.92 13.20
CA VAL A 58 -49.53 30.71 13.95
C VAL A 58 -50.17 29.91 15.09
N SER A 59 -49.46 28.91 15.60
CA SER A 59 -49.94 28.02 16.66
C SER A 59 -50.19 28.67 18.02
N HIS A 60 -49.57 29.83 18.30
CA HIS A 60 -49.75 30.58 19.55
C HIS A 60 -50.80 31.68 19.40
N ILE A 61 -51.88 31.61 20.16
CA ILE A 61 -52.98 32.58 20.13
C ILE A 61 -53.12 33.20 21.52
N GLN A 62 -53.08 34.54 21.57
CA GLN A 62 -53.27 35.27 22.82
C GLN A 62 -54.77 35.46 23.05
N LEU A 63 -55.21 35.35 24.31
CA LEU A 63 -56.62 35.48 24.65
C LEU A 63 -57.18 36.88 24.32
N SER A 64 -56.35 37.93 24.34
CA SER A 64 -56.73 39.29 23.91
C SER A 64 -57.19 39.37 22.45
N ASP A 65 -56.76 38.45 21.59
CA ASP A 65 -57.00 38.51 20.15
C ASP A 65 -58.31 37.78 19.76
N ILE A 66 -58.95 37.10 20.72
CA ILE A 66 -60.11 36.26 20.48
C ILE A 66 -61.40 37.10 20.48
N PRO A 67 -62.28 36.94 19.48
CA PRO A 67 -63.53 37.69 19.41
C PRO A 67 -64.52 37.28 20.52
N VAL A 68 -64.74 38.18 21.48
CA VAL A 68 -65.54 37.95 22.68
C VAL A 68 -67.00 37.62 22.37
N GLY A 69 -67.61 38.31 21.40
CA GLY A 69 -69.02 38.14 21.04
C GLY A 69 -69.40 36.73 20.53
N ARG A 70 -68.42 35.91 20.14
CA ARG A 70 -68.63 34.48 19.82
C ARG A 70 -68.29 33.59 21.02
N ALA A 71 -67.16 33.83 21.68
CA ALA A 71 -66.67 32.99 22.78
C ALA A 71 -67.56 32.99 24.04
N THR A 72 -68.37 34.04 24.27
CA THR A 72 -69.17 34.19 25.51
C THR A 72 -70.67 33.99 25.30
N LYS A 73 -71.13 33.40 24.19
CA LYS A 73 -72.56 33.28 23.88
C LYS A 73 -73.38 32.46 24.88
N LYS A 74 -72.78 31.43 25.50
CA LYS A 74 -73.48 30.47 26.37
C LYS A 74 -73.04 30.50 27.85
N SER A 75 -71.83 30.96 28.16
CA SER A 75 -71.28 30.96 29.54
C SER A 75 -70.20 32.01 29.75
N SER A 76 -70.03 32.44 31.00
CA SER A 76 -68.96 33.35 31.43
C SER A 76 -67.67 32.64 31.87
N SER A 77 -67.67 31.32 32.05
CA SER A 77 -66.55 30.58 32.67
C SER A 77 -65.22 30.70 31.91
N PHE A 78 -65.28 30.61 30.57
CA PHE A 78 -64.10 30.65 29.68
C PHE A 78 -63.96 31.98 28.92
N ASN A 79 -64.38 33.10 29.53
CA ASN A 79 -64.26 34.42 28.91
C ASN A 79 -62.77 34.78 28.64
N PRO A 80 -62.36 35.03 27.38
CA PRO A 80 -60.96 35.34 27.06
C PRO A 80 -60.43 36.62 27.74
N LEU A 81 -61.29 37.64 27.94
CA LEU A 81 -60.87 38.93 28.52
C LEU A 81 -60.60 38.89 30.03
N ALA A 82 -61.07 37.87 30.75
CA ALA A 82 -60.83 37.80 32.18
C ALA A 82 -59.40 37.34 32.53
N PHE A 83 -58.58 36.98 31.53
CA PHE A 83 -57.12 36.86 31.67
C PHE A 83 -56.42 37.12 30.32
N PRO A 84 -56.27 38.38 29.89
CA PRO A 84 -55.86 38.73 28.53
C PRO A 84 -54.41 38.36 28.19
N LEU A 85 -53.57 38.15 29.21
CA LEU A 85 -52.19 37.67 29.07
C LEU A 85 -52.09 36.18 28.76
N GLY A 86 -53.19 35.42 28.94
CA GLY A 86 -53.23 34.00 28.66
C GLY A 86 -53.00 33.68 27.19
N ARG A 87 -52.45 32.49 26.94
CA ARG A 87 -52.14 32.01 25.59
C ARG A 87 -52.64 30.59 25.43
N ILE A 88 -53.25 30.33 24.28
CA ILE A 88 -53.61 29.00 23.81
C ILE A 88 -52.55 28.56 22.80
N ILE A 89 -52.09 27.31 22.93
CA ILE A 89 -51.07 26.73 22.06
C ILE A 89 -51.67 25.53 21.33
N TYR A 90 -51.72 25.58 20.00
CA TYR A 90 -52.17 24.47 19.17
C TYR A 90 -51.01 23.54 18.79
N ASN A 91 -51.20 22.25 19.02
CA ASN A 91 -50.37 21.20 18.47
C ASN A 91 -51.07 20.54 17.27
N PHE A 92 -50.60 20.86 16.06
CA PHE A 92 -51.15 20.30 14.82
C PHE A 92 -50.52 18.93 14.51
N THR A 93 -51.31 17.88 14.75
CA THR A 93 -50.97 16.49 14.44
C THR A 93 -51.60 16.06 13.12
N THR A 94 -50.97 15.13 12.41
CA THR A 94 -51.50 14.60 11.13
C THR A 94 -51.97 13.16 11.24
N THR A 95 -51.98 12.64 12.47
CA THR A 95 -52.08 11.21 12.74
C THR A 95 -52.98 10.99 13.93
N LEU A 96 -54.02 10.18 13.73
CA LEU A 96 -54.83 9.64 14.83
C LEU A 96 -54.09 8.44 15.45
N ASP A 97 -54.14 8.32 16.76
CA ASP A 97 -53.61 7.18 17.49
C ASP A 97 -54.66 6.62 18.43
N ASP A 98 -55.17 5.44 18.10
CA ASP A 98 -56.26 4.84 18.84
C ASP A 98 -55.82 4.47 20.27
N GLN A 99 -54.52 4.21 20.53
CA GLN A 99 -54.04 3.95 21.89
C GLN A 99 -54.08 5.19 22.78
N GLN A 100 -53.76 6.35 22.21
CA GLN A 100 -53.81 7.63 22.92
C GLN A 100 -55.26 8.03 23.23
N SER A 101 -56.21 7.63 22.38
CA SER A 101 -57.64 7.88 22.58
C SER A 101 -58.20 7.27 23.87
N LEU A 102 -57.64 6.14 24.31
CA LEU A 102 -58.04 5.45 25.55
C LEU A 102 -57.69 6.21 26.83
N LEU A 103 -56.78 7.19 26.72
CA LEU A 103 -56.27 7.98 27.84
C LEU A 103 -56.82 9.42 27.84
N GLU A 104 -57.70 9.76 26.89
CA GLU A 104 -58.24 11.11 26.73
C GLU A 104 -59.06 11.60 27.93
N GLU A 105 -59.71 10.70 28.68
CA GLU A 105 -60.43 11.09 29.90
C GLU A 105 -59.49 11.30 31.10
N TYR A 106 -58.30 10.71 31.08
CA TYR A 106 -57.29 10.87 32.13
C TYR A 106 -56.45 12.13 31.88
N GLU A 107 -55.98 12.32 30.65
CA GLU A 107 -55.13 13.43 30.23
C GLU A 107 -55.72 14.13 28.99
N TYR A 108 -56.38 15.27 29.19
CA TYR A 108 -57.11 16.00 28.16
C TYR A 108 -56.22 16.56 27.05
N PHE A 109 -54.93 16.81 27.33
CA PHE A 109 -53.99 17.24 26.29
C PHE A 109 -53.76 16.17 25.21
N ARG A 110 -54.21 14.92 25.40
CA ARG A 110 -54.20 13.86 24.37
C ARG A 110 -55.43 13.92 23.47
N ARG A 111 -56.54 14.48 23.99
CA ARG A 111 -57.81 14.57 23.28
C ARG A 111 -57.72 15.52 22.11
N ILE A 112 -58.19 15.05 20.96
CA ILE A 112 -58.35 15.90 19.77
C ILE A 112 -59.61 16.72 19.96
N PHE A 113 -59.44 18.01 20.22
CA PHE A 113 -60.55 18.95 20.37
C PHE A 113 -60.92 19.64 19.06
N VAL A 114 -59.97 19.75 18.14
CA VAL A 114 -60.16 20.44 16.86
C VAL A 114 -59.78 19.52 15.70
N PHE A 115 -60.65 19.46 14.70
CA PHE A 115 -60.41 18.78 13.43
C PHE A 115 -60.34 19.81 12.30
N ILE A 116 -59.27 19.73 11.51
CA ILE A 116 -58.99 20.63 10.39
C ILE A 116 -58.78 19.82 9.11
N GLY A 117 -59.74 19.87 8.19
CA GLY A 117 -59.56 19.38 6.82
C GLY A 117 -58.83 20.42 5.96
N VAL A 118 -57.69 20.09 5.37
CA VAL A 118 -56.92 21.00 4.52
C VAL A 118 -57.23 20.71 3.05
N ILE A 119 -57.73 21.71 2.34
CA ILE A 119 -58.16 21.61 0.93
C ILE A 119 -57.35 22.58 0.08
N ASP A 120 -56.90 22.13 -1.09
CA ASP A 120 -56.26 22.98 -2.10
C ASP A 120 -57.33 23.49 -3.08
N GLY A 121 -57.70 24.77 -2.95
CA GLY A 121 -58.71 25.44 -3.78
C GLY A 121 -58.24 25.72 -5.21
N SER A 122 -56.97 25.48 -5.53
CA SER A 122 -56.46 25.55 -6.91
C SER A 122 -56.76 24.30 -7.74
N GLU A 123 -57.10 23.17 -7.09
CA GLU A 123 -57.47 21.93 -7.76
C GLU A 123 -59.01 21.79 -7.87
N GLN A 124 -59.50 21.08 -8.89
CA GLN A 124 -60.94 20.80 -9.00
C GLN A 124 -61.40 19.88 -7.87
N GLN A 125 -62.26 20.40 -7.00
CA GLN A 125 -62.83 19.67 -5.86
C GLN A 125 -64.29 19.30 -6.12
N ASP A 126 -64.70 18.13 -5.62
CA ASP A 126 -66.10 17.73 -5.52
C ASP A 126 -66.62 18.07 -4.13
N PHE A 127 -67.52 19.06 -4.05
CA PHE A 127 -68.06 19.55 -2.78
C PHE A 127 -68.89 18.50 -2.04
N ALA A 128 -69.67 17.66 -2.76
CA ALA A 128 -70.47 16.61 -2.13
C ALA A 128 -69.57 15.51 -1.53
N GLN A 129 -68.45 15.21 -2.19
CA GLN A 129 -67.44 14.29 -1.67
C GLN A 129 -66.72 14.86 -0.43
N LEU A 130 -66.44 16.16 -0.41
CA LEU A 130 -65.84 16.84 0.74
C LEU A 130 -66.77 16.84 1.96
N GLN A 131 -68.06 17.13 1.79
CA GLN A 131 -69.04 17.10 2.88
C GLN A 131 -69.22 15.69 3.46
N SER A 132 -69.37 14.68 2.60
CA SER A 132 -69.49 13.28 3.06
C SER A 132 -68.22 12.79 3.78
N SER A 133 -67.04 13.22 3.33
CA SER A 133 -65.77 12.94 4.00
C SER A 133 -65.68 13.61 5.37
N LEU A 134 -66.12 14.88 5.49
CA LEU A 134 -66.16 15.60 6.76
C LEU A 134 -67.07 14.89 7.77
N ASP A 135 -68.29 14.51 7.36
CA ASP A 135 -69.23 13.79 8.23
C ASP A 135 -68.68 12.43 8.65
N ALA A 136 -67.98 11.72 7.76
CA ALA A 136 -67.32 10.45 8.10
C ALA A 136 -66.21 10.63 9.14
N TRP A 137 -65.40 11.69 9.03
CA TRP A 137 -64.36 12.00 10.01
C TRP A 137 -64.91 12.48 11.34
N GLN A 138 -66.01 13.24 11.34
CA GLN A 138 -66.69 13.66 12.56
C GLN A 138 -67.26 12.46 13.34
N ARG A 139 -67.74 11.41 12.64
CA ARG A 139 -68.11 10.14 13.28
C ARG A 139 -66.91 9.37 13.83
N ARG A 140 -65.75 9.47 13.18
CA ARG A 140 -64.52 8.78 13.58
C ARG A 140 -63.83 9.44 14.78
N VAL A 141 -63.96 10.76 14.93
CA VAL A 141 -63.39 11.55 16.03
C VAL A 141 -64.51 12.31 16.74
N PRO A 142 -65.41 11.62 17.48
CA PRO A 142 -66.59 12.24 18.09
C PRO A 142 -66.24 13.26 19.17
N HIS A 143 -65.02 13.21 19.70
CA HIS A 143 -64.52 14.09 20.75
C HIS A 143 -63.97 15.43 20.22
N ALA A 144 -63.82 15.58 18.90
CA ALA A 144 -63.44 16.83 18.25
C ALA A 144 -64.65 17.77 18.19
N SER A 145 -64.77 18.63 19.20
CA SER A 145 -65.87 19.57 19.35
C SER A 145 -65.97 20.60 18.22
N VAL A 146 -64.83 20.96 17.62
CA VAL A 146 -64.78 21.90 16.48
C VAL A 146 -64.22 21.19 15.25
N ALA A 147 -65.01 21.09 14.18
CA ALA A 147 -64.60 20.50 12.91
C ALA A 147 -64.77 21.50 11.77
N LYS A 148 -63.64 21.92 11.16
CA LYS A 148 -63.62 22.87 10.04
C LYS A 148 -62.77 22.35 8.88
N CYS A 149 -63.08 22.80 7.67
CA CYS A 149 -62.27 22.60 6.48
C CYS A 149 -61.70 23.95 6.04
N LEU A 150 -60.37 24.07 5.93
CA LEU A 150 -59.68 25.25 5.44
C LEU A 150 -59.37 25.10 3.96
N VAL A 151 -59.91 26.00 3.14
CA VAL A 151 -59.71 26.02 1.69
C VAL A 151 -58.64 27.06 1.35
N PHE A 152 -57.44 26.62 1.02
CA PHE A 152 -56.31 27.50 0.67
C PHE A 152 -56.32 27.83 -0.83
N ASP A 153 -55.83 29.02 -1.20
CA ASP A 153 -55.66 29.43 -2.61
C ASP A 153 -56.95 29.26 -3.48
N CYS A 154 -58.11 29.52 -2.89
CA CYS A 154 -59.41 29.47 -3.59
C CYS A 154 -59.55 30.65 -4.56
N SER A 155 -59.91 30.37 -5.82
CA SER A 155 -60.17 31.41 -6.83
C SER A 155 -61.47 32.18 -6.53
N SER A 156 -61.57 33.44 -6.94
CA SER A 156 -62.76 34.26 -6.67
C SER A 156 -64.04 33.71 -7.32
N GLU A 157 -63.91 32.92 -8.38
CA GLU A 157 -65.02 32.25 -9.08
C GLU A 157 -65.54 31.02 -8.32
N SER A 158 -64.69 30.37 -7.52
CA SER A 158 -65.00 29.15 -6.77
C SER A 158 -65.48 29.38 -5.33
N GLU A 159 -65.54 30.62 -4.87
CA GLU A 159 -65.97 30.95 -3.49
C GLU A 159 -67.42 30.54 -3.21
N GLY A 160 -68.32 30.75 -4.18
CA GLY A 160 -69.76 30.47 -4.04
C GLY A 160 -70.10 28.99 -3.90
N ILE A 161 -69.13 28.09 -4.10
CA ILE A 161 -69.25 26.63 -3.93
C ILE A 161 -69.29 26.25 -2.45
N TYR A 162 -68.59 27.00 -1.59
CA TYR A 162 -68.41 26.69 -0.17
C TYR A 162 -69.38 27.47 0.72
N GLN A 163 -70.67 27.12 0.66
CA GLN A 163 -71.73 27.82 1.43
C GLN A 163 -71.90 27.32 2.87
N ASP A 164 -71.33 26.15 3.18
CA ASP A 164 -71.41 25.55 4.52
C ASP A 164 -70.42 26.26 5.48
N PRO A 165 -70.86 26.75 6.65
CA PRO A 165 -70.00 27.47 7.61
C PRO A 165 -68.86 26.62 8.20
N ARG A 166 -68.86 25.30 7.96
CA ARG A 166 -67.73 24.42 8.26
C ARG A 166 -66.55 24.60 7.30
N PHE A 167 -66.77 25.18 6.12
CA PHE A 167 -65.73 25.47 5.14
C PHE A 167 -65.30 26.94 5.22
N VAL A 168 -64.07 27.18 5.65
CA VAL A 168 -63.52 28.53 5.85
C VAL A 168 -62.49 28.80 4.77
N LEU A 169 -62.63 29.94 4.09
CA LEU A 169 -61.69 30.37 3.05
C LEU A 169 -60.39 30.85 3.71
N GLY A 170 -59.28 30.24 3.30
CA GLY A 170 -57.93 30.59 3.71
C GLY A 170 -57.34 31.76 2.90
N PRO A 171 -56.09 32.15 3.19
CA PRO A 171 -55.40 33.24 2.48
C PRO A 171 -55.16 32.91 1.01
N ARG A 172 -55.19 33.95 0.14
CA ARG A 172 -54.97 33.87 -1.32
C ARG A 172 -53.61 34.41 -1.80
N SER A 173 -52.90 35.16 -0.96
CA SER A 173 -51.67 35.88 -1.33
C SER A 173 -50.65 35.89 -0.19
N ASN A 174 -49.34 35.88 -0.53
CA ASN A 174 -48.22 35.72 0.42
C ASN A 174 -48.02 36.88 1.42
N SER A 175 -48.49 38.09 1.14
CA SER A 175 -48.17 39.29 1.94
C SER A 175 -48.90 39.38 3.29
N SER A 176 -50.06 38.71 3.46
CA SER A 176 -50.88 38.76 4.68
C SER A 176 -51.28 37.38 5.22
N VAL A 177 -50.56 36.32 4.83
CA VAL A 177 -50.90 34.93 5.16
C VAL A 177 -51.00 34.70 6.67
N ASN A 178 -50.04 35.20 7.44
CA ASN A 178 -50.00 34.96 8.89
C ASN A 178 -51.14 35.67 9.65
N SER A 179 -51.52 36.89 9.25
CA SER A 179 -52.60 37.63 9.92
C SER A 179 -53.97 37.02 9.63
N VAL A 180 -54.23 36.62 8.38
CA VAL A 180 -55.46 35.91 7.99
C VAL A 180 -55.56 34.56 8.71
N MET A 181 -54.47 33.78 8.71
CA MET A 181 -54.42 32.51 9.45
C MET A 181 -54.63 32.69 10.95
N ARG A 182 -54.07 33.77 11.55
CA ARG A 182 -54.31 34.10 12.96
C ARG A 182 -55.78 34.39 13.22
N SER A 183 -56.41 35.19 12.36
CA SER A 183 -57.84 35.52 12.48
C SER A 183 -58.72 34.28 12.40
N ILE A 184 -58.46 33.38 11.43
CA ILE A 184 -59.18 32.12 11.27
C ILE A 184 -59.03 31.25 12.53
N LEU A 185 -57.81 31.11 13.05
CA LEU A 185 -57.60 30.34 14.26
C LEU A 185 -58.22 31.01 15.50
N CYS A 186 -58.30 32.34 15.57
CA CYS A 186 -59.01 33.07 16.64
C CYS A 186 -60.53 32.81 16.60
N ASP A 187 -61.10 32.64 15.41
CA ASP A 187 -62.50 32.23 15.26
C ASP A 187 -62.71 30.79 15.72
N ILE A 188 -61.80 29.88 15.35
CA ILE A 188 -61.82 28.48 15.80
C ILE A 188 -61.64 28.38 17.32
N THR A 189 -60.76 29.18 17.94
CA THR A 189 -60.63 29.21 19.40
C THR A 189 -61.87 29.74 20.09
N ALA A 190 -62.54 30.75 19.53
CA ALA A 190 -63.77 31.28 20.12
C ALA A 190 -64.86 30.20 20.20
N GLU A 191 -65.04 29.42 19.13
CA GLU A 191 -65.96 28.26 19.11
C GLU A 191 -65.51 27.18 20.10
N LEU A 192 -64.20 26.92 20.19
CA LEU A 192 -63.65 25.94 21.12
C LEU A 192 -63.88 26.29 22.60
N LEU A 193 -63.75 27.56 22.99
CA LEU A 193 -63.99 28.01 24.37
C LEU A 193 -65.48 27.92 24.76
N GLU A 194 -66.39 28.08 23.81
CA GLU A 194 -67.83 27.83 24.01
C GLU A 194 -68.10 26.34 24.28
N GLU A 195 -67.43 25.47 23.54
CA GLU A 195 -67.50 24.02 23.74
C GLU A 195 -66.86 23.58 25.06
N PHE A 196 -65.78 24.23 25.51
CA PHE A 196 -65.21 24.00 26.85
C PHE A 196 -66.18 24.37 27.97
N SER A 197 -66.96 25.44 27.78
CA SER A 197 -68.02 25.81 28.73
C SER A 197 -69.13 24.74 28.79
N SER A 198 -69.51 24.19 27.64
CA SER A 198 -70.49 23.11 27.55
C SER A 198 -69.95 21.82 28.19
N LEU A 199 -68.66 21.55 28.03
CA LEU A 199 -67.98 20.41 28.64
C LEU A 199 -67.86 20.55 30.16
N GLU A 200 -67.56 21.74 30.69
CA GLU A 200 -67.57 22.02 32.13
C GLU A 200 -68.95 21.71 32.75
N PHE A 201 -70.05 22.13 32.11
CA PHE A 201 -71.40 21.79 32.55
C PHE A 201 -71.64 20.27 32.53
N SER A 202 -71.19 19.58 31.47
CA SER A 202 -71.28 18.12 31.39
C SER A 202 -70.48 17.42 32.49
N LEU A 203 -69.31 17.93 32.87
CA LEU A 203 -68.47 17.35 33.92
C LEU A 203 -69.10 17.48 35.30
N HIS A 204 -69.68 18.64 35.62
CA HIS A 204 -70.39 18.82 36.88
C HIS A 204 -71.64 17.92 37.01
N ALA A 205 -72.25 17.54 35.87
CA ALA A 205 -73.38 16.61 35.84
C ALA A 205 -72.96 15.13 36.00
N ARG A 206 -71.67 14.78 35.90
CA ARG A 206 -71.19 13.40 36.07
C ARG A 206 -71.11 13.01 37.55
N SER A 207 -71.67 11.84 37.89
CA SER A 207 -71.63 11.31 39.26
C SER A 207 -70.36 10.50 39.57
N VAL A 208 -69.74 9.88 38.55
CA VAL A 208 -68.56 9.02 38.69
C VAL A 208 -67.60 9.26 37.52
N ILE A 209 -66.29 9.36 37.81
CA ILE A 209 -65.21 9.31 36.83
C ILE A 209 -64.32 8.11 37.16
N LEU A 210 -64.13 7.23 36.20
CA LEU A 210 -63.29 6.04 36.34
C LEU A 210 -61.83 6.37 35.99
N SER A 211 -60.91 5.58 36.53
CA SER A 211 -59.52 5.60 36.10
C SER A 211 -59.36 4.89 34.75
N PRO A 212 -58.33 5.22 33.95
CA PRO A 212 -58.12 4.57 32.66
C PRO A 212 -58.01 3.05 32.79
N MET A 213 -58.60 2.31 31.84
CA MET A 213 -58.71 0.85 31.91
C MET A 213 -57.32 0.17 31.80
N THR A 214 -56.90 -0.50 32.87
CA THR A 214 -55.64 -1.25 32.95
C THR A 214 -55.76 -2.73 32.55
N GLU A 215 -56.97 -3.22 32.26
CA GLU A 215 -57.24 -4.61 31.82
C GLU A 215 -56.71 -4.90 30.39
N MET A 216 -56.26 -3.89 29.64
CA MET A 216 -55.73 -4.06 28.29
C MET A 216 -54.22 -4.38 28.27
N PRO A 217 -53.76 -5.41 27.53
CA PRO A 217 -52.37 -5.87 27.57
C PRO A 217 -51.32 -4.82 27.15
N HIS A 218 -51.70 -3.82 26.35
CA HIS A 218 -50.80 -2.73 25.91
C HIS A 218 -50.75 -1.52 26.85
N LEU A 219 -51.63 -1.46 27.86
CA LEU A 219 -51.63 -0.46 28.95
C LEU A 219 -51.27 -1.12 30.30
N ALA A 220 -50.62 -2.28 30.26
CA ALA A 220 -50.37 -3.12 31.43
C ALA A 220 -49.72 -2.32 32.58
N PRO A 221 -50.16 -2.54 33.84
CA PRO A 221 -49.55 -1.94 35.02
C PRO A 221 -48.06 -2.28 35.14
N LEU A 222 -47.29 -1.39 35.78
CA LEU A 222 -45.87 -1.61 36.06
C LEU A 222 -45.67 -2.86 36.96
N GLN A 223 -45.21 -3.98 36.39
CA GLN A 223 -44.81 -5.16 37.18
C GLN A 223 -43.35 -5.05 37.64
N ARG A 224 -43.08 -5.50 38.87
CA ARG A 224 -41.73 -5.48 39.48
C ARG A 224 -40.72 -6.26 38.64
N THR A 225 -39.56 -5.65 38.39
CA THR A 225 -38.33 -6.39 38.13
C THR A 225 -37.74 -6.83 39.47
N ASN A 226 -37.98 -8.08 39.88
CA ASN A 226 -36.98 -8.90 40.56
C ASN A 226 -37.40 -10.38 40.66
N SER A 227 -36.38 -11.23 40.57
CA SER A 227 -36.32 -12.69 40.68
C SER A 227 -36.87 -13.53 39.51
N PHE A 228 -35.92 -14.13 38.78
CA PHE A 228 -36.05 -15.43 38.13
C PHE A 228 -36.79 -16.43 39.05
N SER A 229 -37.89 -17.02 38.57
CA SER A 229 -38.15 -18.46 38.70
C SER A 229 -39.46 -18.87 38.02
N SER A 230 -39.36 -20.01 37.33
CA SER A 230 -40.41 -20.96 36.97
C SER A 230 -41.38 -20.60 35.85
N MET A 231 -40.98 -21.00 34.63
CA MET A 231 -41.91 -21.65 33.72
C MET A 231 -42.32 -23.02 34.29
N ARG A 232 -43.62 -23.20 34.54
CA ARG A 232 -44.29 -24.46 34.21
C ARG A 232 -45.81 -24.26 34.02
N SER A 233 -46.17 -24.22 32.74
CA SER A 233 -47.38 -24.75 32.07
C SER A 233 -48.79 -24.44 32.60
N PRO A 234 -49.73 -24.17 31.67
CA PRO A 234 -51.07 -24.73 31.77
C PRO A 234 -51.35 -25.72 30.64
N ARG A 235 -51.82 -26.91 31.04
CA ARG A 235 -52.40 -27.93 30.18
C ARG A 235 -53.91 -27.68 30.12
N SER A 236 -54.44 -27.66 28.89
CA SER A 236 -55.80 -28.04 28.47
C SER A 236 -57.02 -27.55 29.27
N SER A 237 -57.89 -26.80 28.61
CA SER A 237 -59.17 -27.38 28.18
C SER A 237 -59.83 -26.56 27.07
N THR A 238 -60.49 -27.34 26.23
CA THR A 238 -61.21 -27.09 25.00
C THR A 238 -62.37 -26.12 25.17
N THR A 239 -62.58 -25.22 24.22
CA THR A 239 -63.90 -24.95 23.58
C THR A 239 -63.75 -24.03 22.37
N THR A 240 -64.60 -24.28 21.39
CA THR A 240 -64.60 -23.86 19.98
C THR A 240 -64.88 -22.37 19.73
N PRO A 241 -64.52 -21.82 18.56
CA PRO A 241 -64.70 -20.40 18.24
C PRO A 241 -66.13 -20.13 17.74
N VAL A 242 -66.77 -19.09 18.26
CA VAL A 242 -67.98 -18.50 17.67
C VAL A 242 -67.68 -17.05 17.32
N SER A 243 -67.75 -16.76 16.02
CA SER A 243 -67.78 -15.45 15.41
C SER A 243 -68.93 -14.60 15.97
N ARG A 244 -68.69 -13.31 16.26
CA ARG A 244 -69.58 -12.17 15.91
C ARG A 244 -69.10 -10.82 16.49
N THR A 245 -68.96 -9.87 15.56
CA THR A 245 -69.34 -8.44 15.62
C THR A 245 -68.94 -7.54 16.78
N THR A 246 -68.42 -6.38 16.39
CA THR A 246 -68.29 -5.12 17.12
C THR A 246 -69.57 -4.72 17.87
N SER A 247 -69.52 -4.79 19.20
CA SER A 247 -70.39 -4.01 20.07
C SER A 247 -69.60 -3.54 21.29
N ILE A 248 -69.69 -2.24 21.52
CA ILE A 248 -69.27 -1.50 22.72
C ILE A 248 -69.62 -2.32 23.98
N PRO A 249 -68.70 -2.52 24.93
CA PRO A 249 -69.05 -3.21 26.16
C PRO A 249 -69.99 -2.34 27.00
N SER A 250 -71.15 -2.95 27.27
CA SER A 250 -72.23 -2.51 28.16
C SER A 250 -71.71 -2.07 29.54
N VAL A 251 -72.32 -0.97 30.00
CA VAL A 251 -72.41 -0.46 31.37
C VAL A 251 -72.25 -1.55 32.44
N ARG A 252 -71.17 -1.50 33.23
CA ARG A 252 -71.07 -2.23 34.51
C ARG A 252 -72.06 -1.60 35.49
N SER A 253 -72.85 -2.45 36.13
CA SER A 253 -73.81 -2.09 37.19
C SER A 253 -73.13 -1.32 38.32
N VAL A 254 -73.59 -0.08 38.55
CA VAL A 254 -73.21 0.78 39.67
C VAL A 254 -73.66 0.11 40.96
N THR A 255 -72.73 -0.45 41.73
CA THR A 255 -72.95 -0.72 43.15
C THR A 255 -73.12 0.62 43.87
N ALA A 256 -73.99 0.65 44.89
CA ALA A 256 -74.44 1.86 45.57
C ALA A 256 -73.34 2.93 45.78
N VAL A 257 -73.63 4.16 45.35
CA VAL A 257 -72.72 5.33 45.44
C VAL A 257 -72.46 5.64 46.92
N THR A 258 -71.33 5.16 47.45
CA THR A 258 -70.85 5.50 48.79
C THR A 258 -70.36 6.95 48.84
N ASP A 259 -70.40 7.62 50.00
CA ASP A 259 -69.91 9.00 50.11
C ASP A 259 -68.42 9.13 49.76
N ARG A 260 -67.64 8.06 49.96
CA ARG A 260 -66.25 7.96 49.47
C ARG A 260 -66.17 8.04 47.94
N SER A 261 -67.06 7.37 47.21
CA SER A 261 -67.08 7.40 45.74
C SER A 261 -67.46 8.78 45.17
N LYS A 262 -68.33 9.54 45.87
CA LYS A 262 -68.65 10.93 45.53
C LYS A 262 -67.48 11.88 45.78
N SER A 263 -66.76 11.67 46.89
CA SER A 263 -65.56 12.47 47.19
C SER A 263 -64.43 12.19 46.20
N LEU A 264 -64.24 10.92 45.81
CA LEU A 264 -63.31 10.52 44.76
C LEU A 264 -63.66 11.18 43.42
N SER A 265 -64.92 11.09 42.99
CA SER A 265 -65.35 11.70 41.72
C SER A 265 -65.20 13.21 41.75
N LYS A 266 -65.53 13.87 42.86
CA LYS A 266 -65.29 15.32 43.05
C LYS A 266 -63.83 15.70 42.83
N GLY A 267 -62.88 14.97 43.42
CA GLY A 267 -61.44 15.24 43.23
C GLY A 267 -60.98 15.07 41.79
N ARG A 268 -61.51 14.06 41.09
CA ARG A 268 -61.21 13.80 39.66
C ARG A 268 -61.84 14.86 38.74
N ILE A 269 -63.06 15.32 39.04
CA ILE A 269 -63.73 16.42 38.31
C ILE A 269 -62.90 17.70 38.44
N GLU A 270 -62.48 18.07 39.65
CA GLU A 270 -61.63 19.25 39.88
C GLU A 270 -60.31 19.17 39.09
N ASN A 271 -59.70 17.99 38.98
CA ASN A 271 -58.52 17.81 38.14
C ASN A 271 -58.83 18.05 36.65
N GLN A 272 -59.90 17.44 36.11
CA GLN A 272 -60.29 17.62 34.70
C GLN A 272 -60.66 19.07 34.38
N LEU A 273 -61.33 19.79 35.29
CA LEU A 273 -61.57 21.22 35.16
C LEU A 273 -60.25 22.00 35.13
N GLY A 274 -59.31 21.68 36.02
CA GLY A 274 -57.97 22.24 36.00
C GLY A 274 -57.28 22.06 34.64
N GLN A 275 -57.40 20.87 34.04
CA GLN A 275 -56.88 20.58 32.70
C GLN A 275 -57.52 21.45 31.61
N LEU A 276 -58.85 21.63 31.62
CA LEU A 276 -59.54 22.50 30.65
C LEU A 276 -59.10 23.95 30.77
N TYR A 277 -59.03 24.49 32.00
CA TYR A 277 -58.55 25.85 32.24
C TYR A 277 -57.07 26.02 31.84
N LEU A 278 -56.24 24.98 32.03
CA LEU A 278 -54.85 24.98 31.57
C LEU A 278 -54.77 25.06 30.05
N LEU A 279 -55.53 24.22 29.33
CA LEU A 279 -55.61 24.22 27.87
C LEU A 279 -56.18 25.53 27.31
N ALA A 280 -57.13 26.15 28.03
CA ALA A 280 -57.71 27.44 27.68
C ALA A 280 -56.77 28.63 27.96
N GLY A 281 -55.56 28.41 28.49
CA GLY A 281 -54.62 29.47 28.86
C GLY A 281 -55.03 30.30 30.08
N ARG A 282 -56.03 29.83 30.85
CA ARG A 282 -56.57 30.48 32.06
C ARG A 282 -55.85 29.98 33.32
N LEU A 283 -54.56 30.29 33.39
CA LEU A 283 -53.62 29.71 34.36
C LEU A 283 -54.02 29.90 35.85
N PRO A 284 -54.52 31.08 36.31
CA PRO A 284 -54.88 31.25 37.72
C PRO A 284 -56.04 30.33 38.16
N ASN A 285 -57.04 30.15 37.30
CA ASN A 285 -58.16 29.24 37.56
C ASN A 285 -57.68 27.78 37.57
N ALA A 286 -56.84 27.41 36.59
CA ALA A 286 -56.26 26.08 36.52
C ALA A 286 -55.49 25.73 37.80
N LEU A 287 -54.65 26.66 38.29
CA LEU A 287 -53.89 26.49 39.53
C LEU A 287 -54.80 26.24 40.74
N LYS A 288 -55.89 27.00 40.87
CA LYS A 288 -56.88 26.83 41.94
C LYS A 288 -57.56 25.45 41.89
N HIS A 289 -58.00 25.02 40.72
CA HIS A 289 -58.64 23.72 40.53
C HIS A 289 -57.67 22.56 40.81
N PHE A 290 -56.41 22.65 40.37
CA PHE A 290 -55.40 21.64 40.71
C PHE A 290 -55.10 21.58 42.21
N ALA A 291 -55.02 22.73 42.90
CA ALA A 291 -54.83 22.75 44.35
C ALA A 291 -56.01 22.10 45.09
N ASN A 292 -57.25 22.38 44.69
CA ASN A 292 -58.45 21.75 45.25
C ASN A 292 -58.49 20.24 44.96
N ALA A 293 -58.11 19.83 43.76
CA ALA A 293 -57.98 18.43 43.37
C ALA A 293 -56.98 17.72 44.28
N ILE A 294 -55.77 18.27 44.47
CA ILE A 294 -54.73 17.69 45.34
C ILE A 294 -55.23 17.51 46.78
N ALA A 295 -55.91 18.50 47.35
CA ALA A 295 -56.46 18.42 48.70
C ALA A 295 -57.50 17.28 48.82
N THR A 296 -58.41 17.21 47.84
CA THR A 296 -59.49 16.22 47.81
C THR A 296 -58.94 14.81 47.60
N THR A 297 -58.07 14.60 46.60
CA THR A 297 -57.48 13.29 46.29
C THR A 297 -56.58 12.77 47.40
N LYS A 298 -55.88 13.67 48.12
CA LYS A 298 -55.09 13.32 49.30
C LYS A 298 -55.99 12.78 50.43
N SER A 299 -57.16 13.38 50.66
CA SER A 299 -58.12 12.91 51.67
C SER A 299 -58.76 11.55 51.32
N THR A 300 -58.86 11.22 50.03
CA THR A 300 -59.49 9.97 49.55
C THR A 300 -58.48 8.87 49.26
N SER A 301 -57.18 9.13 49.45
CA SER A 301 -56.05 8.25 49.09
C SER A 301 -56.04 7.83 47.62
N ASP A 302 -56.41 8.74 46.72
CA ASP A 302 -56.32 8.54 45.26
C ASP A 302 -54.96 9.03 44.77
N TYR A 303 -53.96 8.16 44.83
CA TYR A 303 -52.57 8.53 44.54
C TYR A 303 -52.32 8.80 43.05
N LEU A 304 -53.07 8.17 42.15
CA LEU A 304 -52.94 8.33 40.70
C LEU A 304 -53.31 9.76 40.28
N TRP A 305 -54.49 10.21 40.68
CA TRP A 305 -54.99 11.55 40.35
C TRP A 305 -54.32 12.63 41.19
N GLN A 306 -53.88 12.32 42.41
CA GLN A 306 -53.04 13.24 43.20
C GLN A 306 -51.71 13.52 42.48
N GLY A 307 -51.04 12.47 41.97
CA GLY A 307 -49.79 12.61 41.23
C GLY A 307 -49.96 13.44 39.96
N LEU A 308 -51.00 13.16 39.17
CA LEU A 308 -51.32 13.92 37.96
C LEU A 308 -51.63 15.40 38.27
N SER A 309 -52.45 15.66 39.28
CA SER A 309 -52.79 17.03 39.67
C SER A 309 -51.55 17.84 40.06
N LEU A 310 -50.61 17.19 40.75
CA LEU A 310 -49.37 17.82 41.18
C LEU A 310 -48.39 18.04 40.01
N GLU A 311 -48.32 17.13 39.05
CA GLU A 311 -47.56 17.32 37.80
C GLU A 311 -48.08 18.54 37.03
N LEU A 312 -49.39 18.60 36.77
CA LEU A 312 -50.00 19.68 36.02
C LEU A 312 -49.97 21.03 36.76
N PHE A 313 -49.99 21.00 38.10
CA PHE A 313 -49.75 22.18 38.92
C PHE A 313 -48.38 22.80 38.63
N THR A 314 -47.32 21.98 38.54
CA THR A 314 -45.97 22.47 38.20
C THR A 314 -45.88 23.01 36.77
N VAL A 315 -46.58 22.40 35.81
CA VAL A 315 -46.71 22.91 34.44
C VAL A 315 -47.34 24.31 34.43
N CYS A 316 -48.37 24.51 35.23
CA CYS A 316 -49.04 25.81 35.37
C CYS A 316 -48.08 26.89 35.93
N LEU A 317 -47.28 26.56 36.96
CA LEU A 317 -46.27 27.46 37.53
C LEU A 317 -45.21 27.88 36.50
N VAL A 318 -44.73 26.95 35.66
CA VAL A 318 -43.77 27.26 34.57
C VAL A 318 -44.36 28.25 33.57
N LEU A 319 -45.62 28.08 33.18
CA LEU A 319 -46.30 29.01 32.28
C LEU A 319 -46.53 30.39 32.91
N MET A 320 -46.85 30.46 34.20
CA MET A 320 -47.02 31.74 34.89
C MET A 320 -45.68 32.47 35.12
N ALA A 321 -44.61 31.73 35.40
CA ALA A 321 -43.27 32.30 35.52
C ALA A 321 -42.80 32.94 34.21
N GLN A 322 -43.10 32.31 33.06
CA GLN A 322 -42.83 32.89 31.73
C GLN A 322 -43.56 34.21 31.48
N LEU A 323 -44.76 34.37 32.05
CA LEU A 323 -45.55 35.60 31.92
C LEU A 323 -45.14 36.66 32.96
N HIS A 324 -44.18 36.37 33.84
CA HIS A 324 -43.74 37.21 34.96
C HIS A 324 -44.90 37.70 35.83
N ILE A 325 -45.86 36.82 36.12
CA ILE A 325 -47.04 37.11 36.95
C ILE A 325 -46.77 36.68 38.40
N ASP A 326 -47.23 37.49 39.36
CA ASP A 326 -47.21 37.16 40.78
C ASP A 326 -48.18 36.01 41.07
N VAL A 327 -47.69 34.93 41.68
CA VAL A 327 -48.48 33.73 41.96
C VAL A 327 -48.70 33.58 43.46
N GLN A 328 -49.97 33.52 43.88
CA GLN A 328 -50.31 33.13 45.25
C GLN A 328 -50.50 31.62 45.32
N ILE A 329 -49.68 30.95 46.13
CA ILE A 329 -49.73 29.50 46.28
C ILE A 329 -50.74 29.13 47.37
N PRO A 330 -51.74 28.27 47.08
CA PRO A 330 -52.72 27.82 48.07
C PRO A 330 -52.07 27.12 49.27
N HIS A 331 -52.60 27.38 50.48
CA HIS A 331 -52.01 26.92 51.75
C HIS A 331 -51.84 25.39 51.85
N ASN A 332 -52.72 24.63 51.21
CA ASN A 332 -52.62 23.17 51.17
C ASN A 332 -51.37 22.66 50.44
N ILE A 333 -50.84 23.44 49.48
CA ILE A 333 -49.61 23.14 48.76
C ILE A 333 -48.40 23.56 49.58
N THR A 334 -48.41 24.75 50.20
CA THR A 334 -47.32 25.20 51.09
C THR A 334 -47.16 24.26 52.29
N ALA A 335 -48.26 23.76 52.86
CA ALA A 335 -48.24 22.77 53.94
C ALA A 335 -47.66 21.41 53.51
N MET A 336 -47.67 21.08 52.21
CA MET A 336 -47.06 19.87 51.69
C MET A 336 -45.54 20.00 51.49
N PHE A 337 -45.04 21.23 51.37
CA PHE A 337 -43.62 21.55 51.17
C PHE A 337 -43.16 22.70 52.09
N PRO A 338 -43.06 22.45 53.42
CA PRO A 338 -42.86 23.50 54.42
C PRO A 338 -41.56 24.30 54.20
N SER A 339 -40.52 23.67 53.64
CA SER A 339 -39.21 24.27 53.34
C SER A 339 -39.24 25.43 52.35
N TYR A 340 -40.35 25.64 51.63
CA TYR A 340 -40.51 26.71 50.66
C TYR A 340 -41.54 27.77 51.06
N THR A 341 -42.16 27.65 52.25
CA THR A 341 -43.24 28.55 52.71
C THR A 341 -42.81 30.02 52.66
N ASP A 342 -41.62 30.33 53.17
CA ASP A 342 -41.10 31.70 53.22
C ASP A 342 -40.85 32.27 51.81
N ARG A 343 -40.41 31.42 50.86
CA ARG A 343 -40.13 31.82 49.48
C ARG A 343 -41.40 32.03 48.65
N PHE A 344 -42.48 31.32 48.97
CA PHE A 344 -43.79 31.53 48.34
C PHE A 344 -44.52 32.76 48.87
N ASN A 345 -44.16 33.26 50.05
CA ASN A 345 -44.71 34.47 50.64
C ASN A 345 -43.99 35.76 50.16
N GLU A 346 -42.90 35.65 49.41
CA GLU A 346 -42.25 36.81 48.78
C GLU A 346 -43.18 37.44 47.72
N HIS A 347 -43.44 38.75 47.82
CA HIS A 347 -44.18 39.49 46.81
C HIS A 347 -43.32 39.72 45.56
N GLY A 348 -43.83 39.33 44.38
CA GLY A 348 -43.18 39.51 43.08
C GLY A 348 -43.23 38.26 42.19
N PRO A 349 -42.66 38.33 40.98
CA PRO A 349 -42.69 37.23 40.03
C PRO A 349 -41.83 36.06 40.53
N LEU A 350 -42.26 34.84 40.21
CA LEU A 350 -41.55 33.62 40.61
C LEU A 350 -40.11 33.61 40.07
N LYS A 351 -39.14 33.66 40.96
CA LYS A 351 -37.71 33.51 40.63
C LYS A 351 -37.47 32.12 40.02
N LEU A 352 -36.73 32.06 38.90
CA LEU A 352 -36.50 30.81 38.16
C LEU A 352 -35.71 29.77 38.94
N ASP A 353 -34.69 30.19 39.70
CA ASP A 353 -33.88 29.27 40.54
C ASP A 353 -34.75 28.56 41.59
N PHE A 354 -35.64 29.33 42.22
CA PHE A 354 -36.61 28.80 43.17
C PHE A 354 -37.57 27.83 42.51
N LEU A 355 -38.18 28.23 41.39
CA LEU A 355 -39.11 27.40 40.64
C LEU A 355 -38.49 26.05 40.26
N PHE A 356 -37.24 26.04 39.78
CA PHE A 356 -36.57 24.80 39.40
C PHE A 356 -36.33 23.86 40.60
N SER A 357 -35.87 24.40 41.74
CA SER A 357 -35.71 23.61 42.98
C SER A 357 -37.02 22.99 43.44
N PHE A 358 -38.10 23.77 43.41
CA PHE A 358 -39.44 23.31 43.77
C PHE A 358 -39.97 22.23 42.82
N ILE A 359 -39.78 22.37 41.49
CA ILE A 359 -40.17 21.35 40.51
C ILE A 359 -39.40 20.05 40.77
N ALA A 360 -38.10 20.11 41.08
CA ALA A 360 -37.29 18.92 41.36
C ALA A 360 -37.76 18.17 42.61
N GLU A 361 -38.10 18.88 43.69
CA GLU A 361 -38.65 18.26 44.91
C GLU A 361 -40.06 17.71 44.69
N THR A 362 -40.90 18.47 43.99
CA THR A 362 -42.25 18.05 43.63
C THR A 362 -42.22 16.79 42.76
N ARG A 363 -41.26 16.67 41.85
CA ARG A 363 -41.07 15.46 41.03
C ARG A 363 -40.83 14.22 41.88
N ASN A 364 -40.00 14.32 42.92
CA ASN A 364 -39.76 13.18 43.83
C ASN A 364 -41.04 12.76 44.55
N ALA A 365 -41.89 13.72 44.95
CA ALA A 365 -43.20 13.43 45.54
C ALA A 365 -44.15 12.76 44.53
N ILE A 366 -44.17 13.22 43.27
CA ILE A 366 -44.97 12.62 42.18
C ILE A 366 -44.55 11.17 41.94
N ASP A 367 -43.24 10.88 41.86
CA ASP A 367 -42.73 9.51 41.70
C ASP A 367 -43.20 8.59 42.84
N GLN A 368 -43.15 9.06 44.09
CA GLN A 368 -43.65 8.29 45.23
C GLN A 368 -45.15 8.01 45.15
N LEU A 369 -45.94 8.98 44.68
CA LEU A 369 -47.38 8.83 44.48
C LEU A 369 -47.68 7.83 43.37
N TYR A 370 -46.99 7.92 42.24
CA TYR A 370 -47.13 6.94 41.15
C TYR A 370 -46.70 5.54 41.59
N HIS A 371 -45.60 5.40 42.34
CA HIS A 371 -45.24 4.10 42.93
C HIS A 371 -46.34 3.57 43.86
N LYS A 372 -46.96 4.40 44.70
CA LYS A 372 -48.10 3.97 45.53
C LYS A 372 -49.31 3.57 44.70
N SER A 373 -49.58 4.26 43.59
CA SER A 373 -50.68 3.92 42.68
C SER A 373 -50.51 2.54 42.05
N THR A 374 -49.28 2.08 41.76
CA THR A 374 -49.04 0.73 41.20
C THR A 374 -49.51 -0.39 42.13
N LEU A 375 -49.63 -0.13 43.44
CA LEU A 375 -50.11 -1.08 44.42
C LEU A 375 -51.65 -1.17 44.45
N GLN A 376 -52.36 -0.28 43.75
CA GLN A 376 -53.82 -0.25 43.65
C GLN A 376 -54.26 -0.85 42.31
N PRO A 377 -54.91 -2.03 42.26
CA PRO A 377 -55.18 -2.73 41.00
C PRO A 377 -56.10 -1.94 40.06
N ASN A 378 -57.12 -1.25 40.61
CA ASN A 378 -58.12 -0.53 39.83
C ASN A 378 -57.72 0.90 39.46
N ASP A 379 -56.70 1.46 40.13
CA ASP A 379 -56.26 2.86 39.98
C ASP A 379 -54.72 2.92 39.80
N SER A 380 -54.17 1.96 39.03
CA SER A 380 -52.73 1.93 38.75
C SER A 380 -52.37 2.82 37.57
N ILE A 381 -51.19 3.46 37.64
CA ILE A 381 -50.69 4.27 36.54
C ILE A 381 -50.41 3.41 35.29
N PRO A 382 -50.95 3.78 34.11
CA PRO A 382 -50.58 3.15 32.85
C PRO A 382 -49.08 3.31 32.57
N GLY A 383 -48.41 2.24 32.16
CA GLY A 383 -46.97 2.26 31.90
C GLY A 383 -46.53 3.33 30.89
N LEU A 384 -47.37 3.62 29.89
CA LEU A 384 -47.15 4.69 28.90
C LEU A 384 -47.09 6.07 29.56
N CYS A 385 -48.12 6.44 30.35
CA CYS A 385 -48.18 7.71 31.06
C CYS A 385 -46.98 7.91 32.00
N PHE A 386 -46.55 6.83 32.67
CA PHE A 386 -45.37 6.86 33.55
C PHE A 386 -44.08 7.18 32.78
N SER A 387 -43.82 6.46 31.68
CA SER A 387 -42.64 6.72 30.84
C SER A 387 -42.64 8.13 30.28
N GLU A 388 -43.78 8.60 29.76
CA GLU A 388 -43.89 9.95 29.21
C GLU A 388 -43.69 11.04 30.27
N SER A 389 -44.28 10.88 31.46
CA SER A 389 -44.10 11.79 32.61
C SER A 389 -42.61 11.92 33.01
N ILE A 390 -41.88 10.80 33.08
CA ILE A 390 -40.44 10.80 33.34
C ILE A 390 -39.66 11.48 32.22
N LEU A 391 -39.99 11.20 30.96
CA LEU A 391 -39.30 11.80 29.82
C LEU A 391 -39.57 13.31 29.72
N ARG A 392 -40.77 13.79 30.06
CA ARG A 392 -41.10 15.22 30.15
C ARG A 392 -40.21 15.95 31.15
N PHE A 393 -40.02 15.36 32.33
CA PHE A 393 -39.11 15.90 33.33
C PHE A 393 -37.63 15.78 32.93
N SER A 394 -37.23 14.65 32.35
CA SER A 394 -35.87 14.43 31.85
C SER A 394 -35.51 15.46 30.78
N HIS A 395 -36.44 15.77 29.89
CA HIS A 395 -36.29 16.78 28.84
C HIS A 395 -36.10 18.19 29.42
N LEU A 396 -36.86 18.54 30.48
CA LEU A 396 -36.62 19.78 31.25
C LEU A 396 -35.19 19.83 31.78
N LEU A 397 -34.71 18.76 32.43
CA LEU A 397 -33.34 18.70 32.96
C LEU A 397 -32.29 18.82 31.85
N THR A 398 -32.51 18.19 30.70
CA THR A 398 -31.63 18.27 29.53
C THR A 398 -31.55 19.69 28.99
N ILE A 399 -32.67 20.41 28.86
CA ILE A 399 -32.66 21.80 28.39
C ILE A 399 -31.97 22.71 29.39
N VAL A 400 -32.26 22.56 30.68
CA VAL A 400 -31.59 23.31 31.77
C VAL A 400 -30.08 23.05 31.76
N TYR A 401 -29.65 21.82 31.47
CA TYR A 401 -28.24 21.48 31.30
C TYR A 401 -27.60 22.21 30.11
N VAL A 402 -28.24 22.18 28.94
CA VAL A 402 -27.72 22.84 27.73
C VAL A 402 -27.68 24.37 27.87
N CYS A 403 -28.64 24.95 28.60
CA CYS A 403 -28.72 26.40 28.84
C CYS A 403 -27.87 26.88 30.03
N ASN A 404 -27.13 26.00 30.71
CA ASN A 404 -26.42 26.27 31.97
C ASN A 404 -27.31 26.86 33.08
N GLY A 405 -28.57 26.43 33.14
CA GLY A 405 -29.57 26.91 34.09
C GLY A 405 -30.97 27.05 33.52
N LEU A 406 -31.95 27.26 34.40
CA LEU A 406 -33.30 27.62 34.00
C LEU A 406 -33.33 29.13 33.72
N THR A 407 -33.11 29.49 32.46
CA THR A 407 -33.13 30.88 31.97
C THR A 407 -34.39 31.15 31.15
N ASP A 408 -34.70 32.41 30.85
CA ASP A 408 -35.80 32.76 29.94
C ASP A 408 -35.63 32.14 28.55
N VAL A 409 -34.38 31.93 28.10
CA VAL A 409 -34.09 31.23 26.84
C VAL A 409 -34.52 29.76 26.93
N ALA A 410 -34.23 29.10 28.05
CA ALA A 410 -34.68 27.73 28.31
C ALA A 410 -36.22 27.65 28.33
N LEU A 411 -36.89 28.57 29.02
CA LEU A 411 -38.36 28.61 29.09
C LEU A 411 -39.00 28.89 27.73
N ASN A 412 -38.47 29.85 26.96
CA ASN A 412 -38.93 30.14 25.61
C ASN A 412 -38.80 28.90 24.71
N HIS A 413 -37.71 28.13 24.82
CA HIS A 413 -37.56 26.90 24.06
C HIS A 413 -38.55 25.81 24.50
N ILE A 414 -38.71 25.62 25.81
CA ILE A 414 -39.64 24.64 26.36
C ILE A 414 -41.10 24.91 25.91
N ILE A 415 -41.52 26.18 25.91
CA ILE A 415 -42.89 26.62 25.61
C ILE A 415 -43.12 26.73 24.10
N SER A 416 -42.26 27.47 23.40
CA SER A 416 -42.44 27.90 22.00
C SER A 416 -41.48 27.24 21.00
N GLN A 417 -40.54 26.40 21.47
CA GLN A 417 -39.49 25.79 20.65
C GLN A 417 -38.63 26.78 19.88
N SER A 418 -38.42 27.96 20.46
CA SER A 418 -37.42 28.91 19.99
C SER A 418 -36.03 28.26 19.96
N PRO A 419 -35.18 28.53 18.96
CA PRO A 419 -33.87 27.89 18.84
C PRO A 419 -33.00 28.17 20.09
N LEU A 420 -32.37 27.12 20.61
CA LEU A 420 -31.47 27.24 21.76
C LEU A 420 -30.22 28.05 21.38
N ARG A 421 -29.94 29.10 22.16
CA ARG A 421 -28.68 29.86 22.10
C ARG A 421 -27.92 29.60 23.40
N SER A 422 -26.61 29.33 23.32
CA SER A 422 -25.83 29.13 24.54
C SER A 422 -25.79 30.44 25.35
N SER A 423 -26.36 30.38 26.55
CA SER A 423 -26.26 31.49 27.51
C SER A 423 -24.88 31.46 28.15
N LYS A 424 -24.21 32.62 28.21
CA LYS A 424 -22.96 32.79 28.98
C LYS A 424 -23.21 32.95 30.49
N ILE A 425 -24.47 33.09 30.89
CA ILE A 425 -24.86 33.30 32.28
C ILE A 425 -25.12 31.92 32.90
N SER A 426 -24.32 31.56 33.90
CA SER A 426 -24.52 30.34 34.70
C SER A 426 -25.52 30.62 35.81
N ALA A 427 -26.57 29.81 35.92
CA ALA A 427 -27.50 29.86 37.04
C ALA A 427 -26.91 29.19 38.30
N SER A 428 -27.64 29.28 39.42
CA SER A 428 -27.19 28.77 40.72
C SER A 428 -27.10 27.24 40.79
N TYR A 429 -27.86 26.50 39.97
CA TYR A 429 -27.83 25.04 39.93
C TYR A 429 -27.97 24.52 38.51
N VAL A 430 -27.05 23.64 38.11
CA VAL A 430 -27.05 22.93 36.83
C VAL A 430 -27.08 21.43 37.11
N PRO A 431 -28.06 20.67 36.57
CA PRO A 431 -28.15 19.24 36.81
C PRO A 431 -26.95 18.51 36.21
N SER A 432 -26.41 17.52 36.93
CA SER A 432 -25.29 16.71 36.41
C SER A 432 -25.74 15.78 35.28
N LYS A 433 -24.83 15.44 34.36
CA LYS A 433 -25.08 14.43 33.31
C LYS A 433 -25.54 13.09 33.89
N ALA A 434 -24.99 12.71 35.04
CA ALA A 434 -25.35 11.47 35.75
C ALA A 434 -26.80 11.50 36.25
N THR A 435 -27.24 12.63 36.81
CA THR A 435 -28.62 12.82 37.26
C THR A 435 -29.59 12.71 36.09
N ILE A 436 -29.30 13.37 34.97
CA ILE A 436 -30.14 13.32 33.76
C ILE A 436 -30.23 11.88 33.24
N TYR A 437 -29.10 11.17 33.15
CA TYR A 437 -29.08 9.77 32.75
C TYR A 437 -29.92 8.86 33.65
N GLN A 438 -29.82 9.03 34.97
CA GLN A 438 -30.63 8.26 35.92
C GLN A 438 -32.13 8.46 35.68
N TRP A 439 -32.56 9.68 35.37
CA TRP A 439 -33.95 9.97 35.03
C TRP A 439 -34.37 9.37 33.69
N VAL A 440 -33.58 9.54 32.63
CA VAL A 440 -33.89 9.00 31.30
C VAL A 440 -34.06 7.47 31.36
N ILE A 441 -33.19 6.76 32.07
CA ILE A 441 -33.24 5.29 32.13
C ILE A 441 -34.43 4.78 32.95
N ARG A 442 -34.99 5.56 33.90
CA ARG A 442 -36.22 5.17 34.63
C ARG A 442 -37.44 5.05 33.74
N ALA A 443 -37.47 5.73 32.59
CA ALA A 443 -38.57 5.60 31.63
C ALA A 443 -38.60 4.21 30.97
N ARG A 444 -37.52 3.43 31.07
CA ARG A 444 -37.43 2.07 30.53
C ARG A 444 -38.13 1.07 31.46
N GLY A 445 -39.02 0.24 30.91
CA GLY A 445 -39.67 -0.85 31.64
C GLY A 445 -40.18 -1.96 30.73
N GLN A 446 -40.68 -3.05 31.31
CA GLN A 446 -41.19 -4.22 30.57
C GLN A 446 -42.44 -3.89 29.74
N HIS A 447 -43.20 -2.87 30.14
CA HIS A 447 -44.39 -2.40 29.43
C HIS A 447 -44.08 -1.89 28.01
N LEU A 448 -42.84 -1.43 27.75
CA LEU A 448 -42.44 -0.97 26.42
C LEU A 448 -42.57 -2.04 25.34
N ASN A 449 -42.43 -3.32 25.69
CA ASN A 449 -42.54 -4.44 24.75
C ASN A 449 -43.98 -4.65 24.24
N TYR A 450 -44.98 -4.16 24.97
CA TYR A 450 -46.40 -4.31 24.64
C TYR A 450 -47.02 -3.05 24.03
N LEU A 451 -46.25 -1.95 23.97
CA LEU A 451 -46.68 -0.71 23.32
C LEU A 451 -46.75 -0.88 21.80
N SER A 452 -47.54 -0.03 21.15
CA SER A 452 -47.46 0.04 19.70
C SER A 452 -46.05 0.43 19.26
N ILE A 453 -45.68 -0.03 18.07
CA ILE A 453 -44.39 0.25 17.43
C ILE A 453 -44.10 1.76 17.39
N ARG A 454 -45.14 2.58 17.19
CA ARG A 454 -45.02 4.02 17.16
C ARG A 454 -44.61 4.57 18.52
N GLU A 455 -45.31 4.19 19.59
CA GLU A 455 -45.00 4.69 20.93
C GLU A 455 -43.66 4.16 21.45
N ASN A 456 -43.32 2.91 21.11
CA ASN A 456 -42.00 2.35 21.39
C ASN A 456 -40.89 3.17 20.70
N CYS A 457 -41.02 3.48 19.41
CA CYS A 457 -40.10 4.38 18.71
C CYS A 457 -40.04 5.77 19.35
N ARG A 458 -41.19 6.30 19.80
CA ARG A 458 -41.27 7.62 20.44
C ARG A 458 -40.46 7.70 21.72
N ILE A 459 -40.61 6.71 22.58
CA ILE A 459 -39.91 6.64 23.86
C ILE A 459 -38.41 6.42 23.63
N TYR A 460 -38.00 5.40 22.87
CA TYR A 460 -36.57 5.13 22.64
C TYR A 460 -35.88 6.26 21.86
N GLY A 461 -36.56 6.87 20.89
CA GLY A 461 -36.05 8.03 20.15
C GLY A 461 -35.81 9.23 21.07
N ALA A 462 -36.76 9.54 21.96
CA ALA A 462 -36.60 10.61 22.94
C ALA A 462 -35.46 10.35 23.93
N MET A 463 -35.35 9.11 24.43
CA MET A 463 -34.22 8.70 25.28
C MET A 463 -32.88 8.87 24.55
N ALA A 464 -32.80 8.39 23.31
CA ALA A 464 -31.60 8.50 22.48
C ALA A 464 -31.22 9.98 22.20
N ASN A 465 -32.21 10.84 21.94
CA ASN A 465 -31.98 12.26 21.73
C ASN A 465 -31.41 12.94 22.98
N MET A 466 -32.07 12.76 24.13
CA MET A 466 -31.60 13.32 25.40
C MET A 466 -30.20 12.83 25.77
N LEU A 467 -29.92 11.53 25.64
CA LEU A 467 -28.58 10.98 25.92
C LEU A 467 -27.51 11.50 24.97
N GLY A 468 -27.84 11.71 23.69
CA GLY A 468 -26.94 12.34 22.72
C GLY A 468 -26.61 13.77 23.08
N THR A 469 -27.63 14.57 23.44
CA THR A 469 -27.46 15.99 23.75
C THR A 469 -26.60 16.26 24.98
N ILE A 470 -26.60 15.35 25.96
CA ILE A 470 -25.68 15.42 27.12
C ILE A 470 -24.29 14.84 26.82
N GLY A 471 -24.07 14.25 25.64
CA GLY A 471 -22.79 13.65 25.22
C GLY A 471 -22.57 12.19 25.64
N PHE A 472 -23.62 11.45 26.00
CA PHE A 472 -23.56 10.01 26.31
C PHE A 472 -23.82 9.17 25.05
N HIS A 473 -22.92 9.26 24.08
CA HIS A 473 -23.06 8.65 22.74
C HIS A 473 -23.22 7.12 22.77
N ARG A 474 -22.44 6.39 23.56
CA ARG A 474 -22.60 4.92 23.71
C ARG A 474 -23.99 4.50 24.21
N GLN A 475 -24.52 5.21 25.19
CA GLN A 475 -25.85 4.91 25.75
C GLN A 475 -26.94 5.28 24.76
N ARG A 476 -26.78 6.38 24.02
CA ARG A 476 -27.63 6.71 22.87
C ARG A 476 -27.63 5.60 21.83
N SER A 477 -26.47 5.14 21.37
CA SER A 477 -26.39 4.05 20.38
C SER A 477 -26.98 2.75 20.88
N LYS A 478 -26.88 2.47 22.20
CA LYS A 478 -27.61 1.36 22.83
C LYS A 478 -29.13 1.53 22.74
N MET A 479 -29.68 2.72 23.03
CA MET A 479 -31.13 2.97 22.90
C MET A 479 -31.60 2.85 21.45
N LEU A 480 -30.80 3.31 20.48
CA LEU A 480 -31.08 3.19 19.06
C LEU A 480 -31.05 1.72 18.60
N ARG A 481 -30.08 0.93 19.05
CA ARG A 481 -30.03 -0.53 18.82
C ARG A 481 -31.28 -1.23 19.36
N ASP A 482 -31.66 -0.97 20.61
CA ASP A 482 -32.85 -1.58 21.24
C ASP A 482 -34.14 -1.21 20.46
N MET A 483 -34.24 0.03 19.96
CA MET A 483 -35.34 0.46 19.11
C MET A 483 -35.38 -0.34 17.79
N LEU A 484 -34.25 -0.49 17.11
CA LEU A 484 -34.15 -1.25 15.85
C LEU A 484 -34.49 -2.73 16.05
N PHE A 485 -34.04 -3.32 17.16
CA PHE A 485 -34.36 -4.69 17.54
C PHE A 485 -35.88 -4.88 17.70
N ASN A 486 -36.56 -3.99 18.43
CA ASN A 486 -38.01 -4.04 18.61
C ASN A 486 -38.80 -3.82 17.31
N LEU A 487 -38.26 -3.05 16.36
CA LEU A 487 -38.89 -2.77 15.06
C LEU A 487 -38.85 -3.95 14.09
N THR A 488 -37.77 -4.73 14.13
CA THR A 488 -37.51 -5.83 13.21
C THR A 488 -38.67 -6.84 13.10
N PRO A 489 -39.20 -7.43 14.19
CA PRO A 489 -40.27 -8.43 14.10
C PRO A 489 -41.56 -7.85 13.50
N SER A 490 -41.89 -6.60 13.82
CA SER A 490 -43.09 -5.95 13.31
C SER A 490 -43.02 -5.64 11.81
N ILE A 491 -41.84 -5.27 11.29
CA ILE A 491 -41.65 -5.07 9.86
C ILE A 491 -41.79 -6.40 9.11
N VAL A 492 -41.25 -7.49 9.66
CA VAL A 492 -41.39 -8.84 9.11
C VAL A 492 -42.85 -9.29 9.12
N GLU A 493 -43.60 -9.03 10.19
CA GLU A 493 -45.02 -9.37 10.28
C GLU A 493 -45.86 -8.58 9.27
N LEU A 494 -45.62 -7.26 9.15
CA LEU A 494 -46.27 -6.42 8.13
C LEU A 494 -46.04 -6.97 6.73
N ARG A 495 -44.84 -7.45 6.41
CA ARG A 495 -44.56 -8.09 5.11
C ARG A 495 -45.37 -9.35 4.91
N LYS A 496 -45.45 -10.22 5.93
CA LYS A 496 -46.27 -11.44 5.87
C LYS A 496 -47.74 -11.10 5.64
N GLN A 497 -48.26 -10.06 6.30
CA GLN A 497 -49.63 -9.59 6.11
C GLN A 497 -49.86 -9.00 4.70
N ILE A 498 -48.90 -8.25 4.16
CA ILE A 498 -48.97 -7.73 2.79
C ILE A 498 -48.95 -8.89 1.79
N ALA A 499 -48.04 -9.86 1.98
CA ALA A 499 -47.94 -11.06 1.17
C ALA A 499 -49.25 -11.87 1.16
N PHE A 500 -49.84 -12.07 2.35
CA PHE A 500 -51.14 -12.70 2.50
C PHE A 500 -52.26 -11.94 1.78
N LYS A 501 -52.33 -10.61 1.92
CA LYS A 501 -53.35 -9.78 1.26
C LYS A 501 -53.24 -9.80 -0.27
N ILE A 502 -52.03 -9.91 -0.80
CA ILE A 502 -51.78 -9.95 -2.25
C ILE A 502 -51.84 -11.39 -2.78
N GLY A 503 -51.87 -12.41 -1.91
CA GLY A 503 -51.89 -13.83 -2.31
C GLY A 503 -50.55 -14.33 -2.86
N ILE A 504 -49.44 -13.70 -2.46
CA ILE A 504 -48.10 -13.93 -2.98
C ILE A 504 -47.16 -14.39 -1.86
N HIS A 505 -46.12 -15.19 -2.16
CA HIS A 505 -45.12 -15.59 -1.16
C HIS A 505 -44.35 -14.37 -0.61
N PRO A 506 -44.04 -14.31 0.71
CA PRO A 506 -43.35 -13.15 1.31
C PRO A 506 -42.07 -12.72 0.61
N GLU A 507 -41.31 -13.66 0.03
CA GLU A 507 -40.09 -13.37 -0.72
C GLU A 507 -40.36 -12.57 -2.01
N VAL A 508 -41.46 -12.81 -2.71
CA VAL A 508 -41.80 -12.04 -3.92
C VAL A 508 -42.24 -10.61 -3.56
N VAL A 509 -42.88 -10.42 -2.39
CA VAL A 509 -43.12 -9.08 -1.85
C VAL A 509 -41.80 -8.35 -1.57
N THR A 510 -40.78 -9.06 -1.07
CA THR A 510 -39.44 -8.46 -0.88
C THR A 510 -38.82 -8.02 -2.19
N MET A 511 -38.97 -8.79 -3.27
CA MET A 511 -38.51 -8.45 -4.62
C MET A 511 -39.18 -7.15 -5.14
N HIS A 512 -40.49 -7.00 -4.97
CA HIS A 512 -41.20 -5.77 -5.35
C HIS A 512 -40.81 -4.57 -4.48
N THR A 513 -40.57 -4.77 -3.18
CA THR A 513 -40.12 -3.67 -2.32
C THR A 513 -38.70 -3.21 -2.67
N ALA A 514 -37.78 -4.15 -2.93
CA ALA A 514 -36.39 -3.86 -3.28
C ALA A 514 -36.25 -3.14 -4.63
N SER A 515 -37.06 -3.52 -5.63
CA SER A 515 -37.11 -2.84 -6.94
C SER A 515 -37.77 -1.45 -6.89
N SER A 516 -38.73 -1.23 -5.97
CA SER A 516 -39.36 0.09 -5.77
C SER A 516 -38.49 1.09 -4.98
N LEU A 517 -37.42 0.62 -4.33
CA LEU A 517 -36.48 1.40 -3.51
C LEU A 517 -35.44 2.11 -4.39
N ASP A 518 -35.91 2.83 -5.41
CA ASP A 518 -35.08 3.76 -6.16
C ASP A 518 -34.79 4.97 -5.24
N ARG A 519 -33.58 5.01 -4.66
CA ARG A 519 -33.18 5.89 -3.53
C ARG A 519 -33.32 7.40 -3.82
N SER A 520 -33.61 7.79 -5.06
CA SER A 520 -33.69 9.19 -5.50
C SER A 520 -35.01 9.90 -5.19
N LYS A 521 -36.11 9.17 -4.90
CA LYS A 521 -37.46 9.77 -4.76
C LYS A 521 -38.07 9.69 -3.35
N ILE A 522 -37.48 8.94 -2.42
CA ILE A 522 -38.01 8.77 -1.05
C ILE A 522 -36.94 9.27 -0.06
N GLY A 523 -37.11 10.48 0.46
CA GLY A 523 -36.14 11.20 1.30
C GLY A 523 -35.89 10.63 2.71
N PHE A 524 -35.60 9.33 2.84
CA PHE A 524 -35.22 8.73 4.13
C PHE A 524 -34.03 7.78 3.95
N ASN A 525 -32.85 8.25 4.38
CA ASN A 525 -31.66 7.43 4.49
C ASN A 525 -31.57 6.92 5.94
N ILE A 526 -31.84 5.63 6.20
CA ILE A 526 -31.66 5.00 7.54
C ILE A 526 -30.16 4.73 7.82
N LEU A 527 -29.36 4.76 6.76
CA LEU A 527 -27.91 4.58 6.79
C LEU A 527 -27.22 5.39 7.90
N PRO A 528 -27.47 6.70 8.08
CA PRO A 528 -26.78 7.48 9.11
C PRO A 528 -27.03 6.97 10.53
N LEU A 529 -28.17 6.32 10.78
CA LEU A 529 -28.48 5.73 12.08
C LEU A 529 -27.67 4.46 12.30
N ILE A 530 -27.60 3.62 11.26
CA ILE A 530 -26.80 2.39 11.26
C ILE A 530 -25.31 2.74 11.42
N LEU A 531 -24.86 3.80 10.75
CA LEU A 531 -23.51 4.34 10.86
C LEU A 531 -23.18 4.78 12.28
N GLU A 532 -24.06 5.57 12.90
CA GLU A 532 -23.88 6.05 14.28
C GLU A 532 -23.78 4.88 15.28
N VAL A 533 -24.58 3.83 15.08
CA VAL A 533 -24.48 2.60 15.89
C VAL A 533 -23.14 1.90 15.60
N CYS A 534 -22.78 1.70 14.34
CA CYS A 534 -21.52 1.05 13.99
C CYS A 534 -20.29 1.80 14.54
N GLU A 535 -20.26 3.12 14.47
CA GLU A 535 -19.16 3.96 14.98
C GLU A 535 -18.96 3.79 16.50
N GLU A 536 -20.03 3.96 17.28
CA GLU A 536 -19.94 3.93 18.75
C GLU A 536 -19.62 2.53 19.32
N PHE A 537 -19.97 1.46 18.59
CA PHE A 537 -19.59 0.09 18.93
C PHE A 537 -18.20 -0.32 18.38
N GLY A 538 -17.46 0.62 17.78
CA GLY A 538 -16.11 0.41 17.27
C GLY A 538 -16.03 -0.38 15.97
N LEU A 539 -17.15 -0.47 15.23
CA LEU A 539 -17.24 -1.08 13.90
C LEU A 539 -16.92 -0.07 12.78
N LEU A 540 -16.89 1.23 13.06
CA LEU A 540 -16.37 2.26 12.13
C LEU A 540 -15.36 3.11 12.90
N ARG A 541 -14.13 3.23 12.39
CA ARG A 541 -13.15 4.20 12.90
C ARG A 541 -13.06 5.38 11.93
N LEU A 542 -13.31 6.58 12.45
CA LEU A 542 -13.22 7.86 11.72
C LEU A 542 -11.79 8.19 11.26
N ASP A 543 -10.78 7.51 11.81
CA ASP A 543 -9.36 7.84 11.65
C ASP A 543 -8.71 7.25 10.38
N GLY A 544 -9.48 6.62 9.49
CA GLY A 544 -8.96 5.99 8.27
C GLY A 544 -8.04 4.78 8.51
N THR A 545 -7.90 4.32 9.75
CA THR A 545 -7.01 3.21 10.15
C THR A 545 -7.72 1.86 10.17
N VAL A 546 -8.19 1.45 8.99
CA VAL A 546 -8.65 0.07 8.77
C VAL A 546 -7.46 -0.92 8.85
N LEU A 547 -6.21 -0.44 8.81
CA LEU A 547 -5.03 -1.25 8.48
C LEU A 547 -4.13 -1.68 9.64
N ASN A 548 -4.37 -1.29 10.90
CA ASN A 548 -3.45 -1.63 12.00
C ASN A 548 -4.08 -2.59 13.04
N PRO A 549 -3.95 -3.93 12.86
CA PRO A 549 -4.56 -4.91 13.75
C PRO A 549 -4.10 -4.80 15.21
N GLU A 550 -2.89 -4.31 15.49
CA GLU A 550 -2.42 -4.17 16.88
C GLU A 550 -3.09 -3.01 17.63
N THR A 551 -3.54 -1.97 16.92
CA THR A 551 -4.33 -0.87 17.50
C THR A 551 -5.83 -1.18 17.55
N THR A 552 -6.28 -2.30 16.99
CA THR A 552 -7.69 -2.76 17.00
C THR A 552 -8.06 -3.59 18.25
N LYS A 553 -7.23 -3.60 19.29
CA LYS A 553 -7.52 -4.17 20.62
C LYS A 553 -8.58 -3.37 21.41
N TRP A 554 -9.67 -2.97 20.76
CA TRP A 554 -10.72 -2.19 21.40
C TRP A 554 -12.09 -2.71 20.99
N GLY A 555 -12.88 -3.12 21.98
CA GLY A 555 -14.21 -3.69 21.79
C GLY A 555 -14.28 -5.18 22.12
N TRP A 556 -15.50 -5.65 22.37
CA TRP A 556 -15.79 -7.07 22.53
C TRP A 556 -16.28 -7.61 21.18
N THR A 557 -15.52 -8.50 20.55
CA THR A 557 -15.84 -9.04 19.22
C THR A 557 -17.16 -9.80 19.18
N SER A 558 -17.54 -10.44 20.29
CA SER A 558 -18.86 -11.04 20.47
C SER A 558 -19.97 -9.99 20.37
N LEU A 559 -19.84 -8.87 21.09
CA LEU A 559 -20.81 -7.77 21.05
C LEU A 559 -20.88 -7.12 19.66
N GLN A 560 -19.74 -6.93 19.01
CA GLN A 560 -19.65 -6.40 17.64
C GLN A 560 -20.37 -7.31 16.63
N PHE A 561 -20.17 -8.62 16.74
CA PHE A 561 -20.90 -9.60 15.95
C PHE A 561 -22.40 -9.56 16.21
N ASP A 562 -22.82 -9.51 17.48
CA ASP A 562 -24.24 -9.43 17.84
C ASP A 562 -24.91 -8.18 17.27
N VAL A 563 -24.24 -7.02 17.37
CA VAL A 563 -24.71 -5.75 16.80
C VAL A 563 -24.86 -5.86 15.28
N ILE A 564 -23.85 -6.39 14.58
CA ILE A 564 -23.91 -6.56 13.12
C ILE A 564 -25.02 -7.53 12.74
N ASN A 565 -25.19 -8.63 13.45
CA ASN A 565 -26.22 -9.62 13.16
C ASN A 565 -27.64 -9.03 13.35
N GLU A 566 -27.86 -8.24 14.39
CA GLU A 566 -29.12 -7.50 14.59
C GLU A 566 -29.36 -6.47 13.48
N LEU A 567 -28.33 -5.71 13.09
CA LEU A 567 -28.43 -4.74 12.00
C LEU A 567 -28.66 -5.41 10.64
N ILE A 568 -28.03 -6.56 10.38
CA ILE A 568 -28.29 -7.38 9.19
C ILE A 568 -29.73 -7.88 9.20
N SER A 569 -30.22 -8.40 10.33
CA SER A 569 -31.61 -8.86 10.47
C SER A 569 -32.61 -7.73 10.20
N PHE A 570 -32.32 -6.53 10.69
CA PHE A 570 -33.12 -5.33 10.42
C PHE A 570 -33.04 -4.91 8.93
N CYS A 571 -31.85 -4.92 8.31
CA CYS A 571 -31.69 -4.59 6.90
C CYS A 571 -32.33 -5.63 5.97
N GLU A 572 -32.31 -6.92 6.34
CA GLU A 572 -33.03 -7.99 5.66
C GLU A 572 -34.54 -7.76 5.76
N ALA A 573 -35.04 -7.37 6.94
CA ALA A 573 -36.41 -6.93 7.14
C ALA A 573 -36.77 -5.65 6.38
N LEU A 574 -35.81 -4.85 5.92
CA LEU A 574 -36.02 -3.71 5.02
C LEU A 574 -35.76 -4.03 3.53
N ALA A 575 -35.19 -5.20 3.22
CA ALA A 575 -34.71 -5.60 1.89
C ALA A 575 -33.65 -4.63 1.33
N ASP A 576 -32.80 -4.06 2.20
CA ASP A 576 -31.66 -3.23 1.81
C ASP A 576 -30.39 -4.09 1.71
N TYR A 577 -30.28 -4.84 0.61
CA TYR A 577 -29.17 -5.78 0.37
C TYR A 577 -27.81 -5.06 0.26
N GLN A 578 -27.78 -3.82 -0.22
CA GLN A 578 -26.56 -3.04 -0.32
C GLN A 578 -25.98 -2.71 1.06
N THR A 579 -26.83 -2.32 2.01
CA THR A 579 -26.39 -2.05 3.38
C THR A 579 -25.94 -3.34 4.09
N ILE A 580 -26.59 -4.48 3.84
CA ILE A 580 -26.16 -5.79 4.36
C ILE A 580 -24.74 -6.13 3.91
N LEU A 581 -24.46 -6.05 2.60
CA LEU A 581 -23.14 -6.37 2.07
C LEU A 581 -22.07 -5.43 2.63
N LYS A 582 -22.38 -4.13 2.79
CA LYS A 582 -21.49 -3.15 3.41
C LYS A 582 -21.20 -3.45 4.89
N LEU A 583 -22.20 -3.86 5.67
CA LEU A 583 -22.01 -4.24 7.08
C LEU A 583 -21.12 -5.50 7.20
N ILE A 584 -21.33 -6.49 6.34
CA ILE A 584 -20.51 -7.70 6.31
C ILE A 584 -19.08 -7.37 5.88
N SER A 585 -18.90 -6.55 4.85
CA SER A 585 -17.56 -6.15 4.40
C SER A 585 -16.78 -5.45 5.50
N LEU A 586 -17.48 -4.61 6.26
CA LEU A 586 -16.90 -3.85 7.36
C LEU A 586 -16.48 -4.75 8.54
N PHE A 587 -17.24 -5.80 8.84
CA PHE A 587 -16.82 -6.82 9.81
C PHE A 587 -15.52 -7.51 9.38
N PHE A 588 -15.42 -7.92 8.11
CA PHE A 588 -14.24 -8.61 7.61
C PHE A 588 -13.00 -7.73 7.53
N THR A 589 -13.15 -6.42 7.33
CA THR A 589 -12.02 -5.49 7.37
C THR A 589 -11.44 -5.28 8.78
N ILE A 590 -12.25 -5.39 9.84
CA ILE A 590 -11.84 -5.00 11.21
C ILE A 590 -11.51 -6.19 12.09
N SER A 591 -12.25 -7.29 11.98
CA SER A 591 -12.17 -8.41 12.93
C SER A 591 -11.59 -9.73 12.39
N PRO A 592 -10.76 -9.80 11.32
CA PRO A 592 -10.32 -11.08 10.77
C PRO A 592 -9.49 -11.90 11.78
N SER A 593 -8.68 -11.25 12.62
CA SER A 593 -7.78 -11.92 13.57
C SER A 593 -8.44 -12.36 14.90
N TYR A 594 -9.62 -11.83 15.22
CA TYR A 594 -10.25 -11.99 16.56
C TYR A 594 -11.65 -12.62 16.54
N SER A 595 -12.24 -12.78 15.35
CA SER A 595 -13.55 -13.41 15.20
C SER A 595 -13.42 -14.93 15.13
N THR A 596 -14.43 -15.64 15.64
CA THR A 596 -14.43 -17.10 15.61
C THR A 596 -14.70 -17.62 14.19
N SER A 597 -14.17 -18.79 13.85
CA SER A 597 -14.44 -19.46 12.56
C SER A 597 -15.95 -19.62 12.29
N ALA A 598 -16.76 -19.90 13.32
CA ALA A 598 -18.21 -20.01 13.19
C ALA A 598 -18.88 -18.69 12.77
N GLN A 599 -18.46 -17.56 13.36
CA GLN A 599 -18.98 -16.23 13.02
C GLN A 599 -18.62 -15.82 11.60
N GLN A 600 -17.35 -16.03 11.19
CA GLN A 600 -16.90 -15.69 9.83
C GLN A 600 -17.65 -16.52 8.77
N ASN A 601 -17.76 -17.83 8.98
CA ASN A 601 -18.48 -18.72 8.07
C ASN A 601 -19.98 -18.40 7.99
N PHE A 602 -20.60 -18.00 9.10
CA PHE A 602 -22.00 -17.58 9.13
C PHE A 602 -22.24 -16.33 8.28
N LEU A 603 -21.46 -15.27 8.49
CA LEU A 603 -21.59 -14.02 7.72
C LEU A 603 -21.24 -14.22 6.24
N TYR A 604 -20.25 -15.06 5.93
CA TYR A 604 -19.90 -15.38 4.54
C TYR A 604 -21.02 -16.14 3.81
N LYS A 605 -21.74 -17.04 4.50
CA LYS A 605 -22.95 -17.69 3.94
C LYS A 605 -24.05 -16.68 3.64
N ILE A 606 -24.27 -15.69 4.53
CA ILE A 606 -25.23 -14.61 4.30
C ILE A 606 -24.78 -13.73 3.12
N PHE A 607 -23.49 -13.41 3.03
CA PHE A 607 -22.91 -12.65 1.91
C PHE A 607 -23.19 -13.34 0.57
N ARG A 608 -22.85 -14.63 0.43
CA ARG A 608 -23.13 -15.41 -0.79
C ARG A 608 -24.62 -15.44 -1.12
N LYS A 609 -25.48 -15.76 -0.14
CA LYS A 609 -26.94 -15.80 -0.32
C LYS A 609 -27.47 -14.45 -0.82
N THR A 610 -27.00 -13.35 -0.24
CA THR A 610 -27.43 -11.98 -0.58
C THR A 610 -26.96 -11.60 -1.99
N CYS A 611 -25.71 -11.90 -2.36
CA CYS A 611 -25.19 -11.67 -3.71
C CYS A 611 -25.97 -12.47 -4.77
N SER A 612 -26.20 -13.77 -4.54
CA SER A 612 -27.00 -14.61 -5.45
C SER A 612 -28.44 -14.12 -5.58
N PHE A 613 -29.05 -13.65 -4.48
CA PHE A 613 -30.41 -13.11 -4.51
C PHE A 613 -30.49 -11.79 -5.27
N ALA A 614 -29.52 -10.89 -5.06
CA ALA A 614 -29.42 -9.62 -5.78
C ALA A 614 -29.16 -9.83 -7.28
N SER A 615 -28.30 -10.78 -7.66
CA SER A 615 -28.04 -11.11 -9.07
C SER A 615 -29.28 -11.69 -9.76
N ASN A 616 -30.03 -12.56 -9.08
CA ASN A 616 -31.29 -13.11 -9.59
C ASN A 616 -32.37 -12.02 -9.79
N LEU A 617 -32.26 -10.91 -9.06
CA LEU A 617 -33.12 -9.73 -9.19
C LEU A 617 -32.68 -8.76 -10.30
N GLY A 618 -31.55 -9.00 -10.96
CA GLY A 618 -30.95 -8.06 -11.90
C GLY A 618 -30.36 -6.80 -11.25
N ILE A 619 -30.20 -6.80 -9.92
CA ILE A 619 -29.59 -5.68 -9.18
C ILE A 619 -28.09 -5.96 -9.06
N THR A 620 -27.26 -5.23 -9.79
CA THR A 620 -25.80 -5.31 -9.67
C THR A 620 -25.35 -4.57 -8.42
N ILE A 621 -25.11 -5.31 -7.32
CA ILE A 621 -24.55 -4.78 -6.09
C ILE A 621 -23.14 -5.34 -5.94
N GLN A 622 -22.16 -4.47 -5.81
CA GLN A 622 -20.77 -4.84 -5.56
C GLN A 622 -20.25 -4.07 -4.34
N THR A 623 -19.31 -4.67 -3.62
CA THR A 623 -18.64 -4.07 -2.47
C THR A 623 -17.13 -4.12 -2.62
N PRO A 624 -16.37 -3.21 -1.99
CA PRO A 624 -14.91 -3.31 -1.96
C PRO A 624 -14.46 -4.61 -1.28
N TYR A 625 -13.34 -5.15 -1.74
CA TYR A 625 -12.73 -6.34 -1.15
C TYR A 625 -12.17 -6.04 0.26
N TRP A 626 -12.19 -7.05 1.13
CA TRP A 626 -12.03 -6.87 2.59
C TRP A 626 -10.58 -6.88 3.08
N ASP A 627 -9.68 -7.51 2.33
CA ASP A 627 -8.25 -7.59 2.68
C ASP A 627 -7.44 -6.72 1.71
N PRO A 628 -6.89 -5.59 2.17
CA PRO A 628 -6.06 -4.71 1.36
C PRO A 628 -4.65 -5.25 1.12
N PHE A 629 -4.26 -6.35 1.80
CA PHE A 629 -2.93 -6.95 1.71
C PHE A 629 -2.97 -8.34 1.07
N MET A 630 -3.88 -8.51 0.10
CA MET A 630 -4.06 -9.80 -0.59
C MET A 630 -2.77 -10.27 -1.27
N ILE A 631 -1.98 -9.35 -1.83
CA ILE A 631 -0.68 -9.64 -2.44
C ILE A 631 0.42 -9.44 -1.39
N THR A 632 1.10 -10.51 -1.02
CA THR A 632 2.19 -10.44 -0.04
C THR A 632 3.56 -10.21 -0.66
N ASP A 633 3.78 -10.75 -1.86
CA ASP A 633 5.06 -10.65 -2.57
C ASP A 633 4.83 -10.86 -4.08
N MET A 634 5.67 -10.26 -4.92
CA MET A 634 5.67 -10.40 -6.37
C MET A 634 7.12 -10.56 -6.86
N GLN A 635 7.43 -11.72 -7.43
CA GLN A 635 8.77 -12.04 -7.90
C GLN A 635 8.80 -12.14 -9.43
N TYR A 636 9.71 -11.38 -10.05
CA TYR A 636 10.06 -11.50 -11.46
C TYR A 636 10.98 -12.70 -11.67
N ASN A 637 10.54 -13.68 -12.46
CA ASN A 637 11.31 -14.90 -12.72
C ASN A 637 11.91 -14.95 -14.14
N GLY A 638 11.67 -13.93 -14.97
CA GLY A 638 12.05 -13.96 -16.38
C GLY A 638 11.36 -15.11 -17.13
N ASN A 639 11.96 -15.56 -18.23
CA ASN A 639 11.46 -16.69 -19.00
C ASN A 639 12.23 -17.98 -18.63
N PRO A 640 11.59 -19.00 -18.04
CA PRO A 640 12.26 -20.23 -17.59
C PRO A 640 12.77 -21.11 -18.75
N ASP A 641 12.22 -20.98 -19.96
CA ASP A 641 12.57 -21.84 -21.11
C ASP A 641 13.84 -21.37 -21.86
N PHE A 642 14.38 -20.19 -21.54
CA PHE A 642 15.52 -19.58 -22.26
C PHE A 642 16.70 -19.28 -21.35
N ALA A 643 17.28 -20.32 -20.74
CA ALA A 643 18.52 -20.19 -19.97
C ALA A 643 19.69 -19.58 -20.78
N GLU A 644 19.64 -19.63 -22.12
CA GLU A 644 20.50 -18.92 -23.09
C GLU A 644 19.71 -18.69 -24.39
N PRO A 645 19.90 -17.58 -25.14
CA PRO A 645 21.01 -16.62 -25.13
C PRO A 645 20.82 -15.39 -24.23
N ARG A 646 21.89 -14.95 -23.54
CA ARG A 646 21.87 -13.80 -22.63
C ARG A 646 21.90 -12.49 -23.39
N LEU A 647 21.09 -11.52 -22.96
CA LEU A 647 21.11 -10.16 -23.47
C LEU A 647 22.21 -9.34 -22.77
N VAL A 648 23.08 -8.69 -23.55
CA VAL A 648 24.22 -7.90 -23.07
C VAL A 648 24.18 -6.50 -23.69
N HIS A 649 24.52 -5.48 -22.90
CA HIS A 649 24.64 -4.09 -23.38
C HIS A 649 26.07 -3.83 -23.86
N VAL A 650 26.23 -3.44 -25.12
CA VAL A 650 27.51 -3.14 -25.75
C VAL A 650 27.67 -1.62 -25.81
N LYS A 651 28.72 -1.09 -25.18
CA LYS A 651 29.09 0.33 -25.26
C LYS A 651 30.12 0.54 -26.36
N ALA A 652 29.87 1.45 -27.30
CA ALA A 652 30.83 1.76 -28.36
C ALA A 652 32.10 2.42 -27.78
N SER A 653 33.26 1.80 -27.98
CA SER A 653 34.55 2.39 -27.64
C SER A 653 34.96 3.44 -28.69
N LYS A 654 35.13 4.71 -28.29
CA LYS A 654 35.60 5.78 -29.18
C LYS A 654 36.87 5.36 -29.94
N ALA A 655 36.77 5.34 -31.25
CA ALA A 655 37.85 4.99 -32.17
C ALA A 655 39.07 5.91 -32.00
N ASN A 656 40.24 5.30 -31.79
CA ASN A 656 41.52 5.81 -32.29
C ASN A 656 42.56 4.67 -32.38
N SER A 657 43.24 4.65 -33.51
CA SER A 657 44.31 3.77 -34.02
C SER A 657 43.92 2.36 -34.48
N SER A 658 43.96 2.20 -35.81
CA SER A 658 44.10 0.98 -36.60
C SER A 658 45.10 -0.02 -36.00
N GLN A 659 44.57 -1.09 -35.40
CA GLN A 659 45.12 -2.45 -35.34
C GLN A 659 44.13 -3.26 -34.49
N GLY A 660 43.74 -4.44 -34.95
CA GLY A 660 42.71 -5.30 -34.34
C GLY A 660 42.85 -5.40 -32.83
N ARG A 661 42.01 -4.68 -32.10
CA ARG A 661 41.86 -4.80 -30.65
C ARG A 661 40.68 -5.73 -30.39
N SER A 662 41.00 -6.92 -29.90
CA SER A 662 40.04 -7.82 -29.27
C SER A 662 39.40 -7.14 -28.05
N PRO A 663 38.16 -7.50 -27.68
CA PRO A 663 37.36 -6.83 -26.65
C PRO A 663 37.73 -7.23 -25.22
N PHE A 664 39.01 -7.54 -24.94
CA PHE A 664 39.47 -8.14 -23.69
C PHE A 664 40.50 -7.26 -22.93
N ILE A 665 40.37 -5.94 -22.96
CA ILE A 665 41.17 -5.07 -22.08
C ILE A 665 40.47 -4.96 -20.72
N TYR A 666 40.72 -5.91 -19.81
CA TYR A 666 40.38 -5.77 -18.39
C TYR A 666 41.33 -4.74 -17.74
N ASN A 667 40.79 -3.62 -17.27
CA ASN A 667 41.52 -2.62 -16.49
C ASN A 667 41.34 -2.92 -14.99
N PRO A 668 42.38 -3.36 -14.25
CA PRO A 668 42.26 -3.75 -12.84
C PRO A 668 42.00 -2.56 -11.88
N PHE A 669 42.06 -1.32 -12.40
CA PHE A 669 41.83 -0.09 -11.63
C PHE A 669 40.47 0.57 -11.92
N LEU A 670 39.65 -0.02 -12.80
CA LEU A 670 38.23 0.29 -12.77
C LEU A 670 37.70 -0.29 -11.46
N LYS A 671 37.23 0.58 -10.56
CA LYS A 671 36.42 0.16 -9.42
C LYS A 671 35.42 -0.86 -9.96
N LYS A 672 35.37 -2.07 -9.37
CA LYS A 672 34.25 -2.97 -9.62
C LYS A 672 33.00 -2.12 -9.38
N ASP A 673 32.23 -1.85 -10.42
CA ASP A 673 30.88 -1.33 -10.27
C ASP A 673 30.11 -2.44 -9.56
N THR A 674 30.18 -2.45 -8.23
CA THR A 674 29.40 -3.33 -7.36
C THR A 674 27.91 -2.95 -7.37
N ASP A 675 27.51 -1.98 -8.19
CA ASP A 675 26.13 -1.57 -8.43
C ASP A 675 25.73 -1.71 -9.92
N HIS A 676 25.86 -2.90 -10.49
CA HIS A 676 24.86 -3.28 -11.49
C HIS A 676 23.55 -3.53 -10.77
N LYS A 677 22.80 -2.46 -10.44
CA LYS A 677 21.34 -2.56 -10.39
C LYS A 677 20.96 -3.26 -11.70
N LYS A 678 20.56 -4.52 -11.65
CA LYS A 678 20.05 -5.27 -12.81
C LYS A 678 19.04 -4.33 -13.47
N ARG A 679 19.41 -3.72 -14.61
CA ARG A 679 18.42 -2.99 -15.40
C ARG A 679 17.47 -4.08 -15.86
N ASN A 680 16.26 -4.10 -15.33
CA ASN A 680 15.26 -5.08 -15.70
C ASN A 680 14.82 -4.78 -17.14
N ILE A 681 15.56 -5.33 -18.10
CA ILE A 681 15.36 -5.11 -19.52
C ILE A 681 14.52 -6.26 -20.07
N LEU A 682 13.46 -5.91 -20.81
CA LEU A 682 12.56 -6.85 -21.47
C LEU A 682 12.63 -6.65 -22.98
N VAL A 683 12.22 -7.65 -23.76
CA VAL A 683 12.22 -7.59 -25.22
C VAL A 683 10.78 -7.67 -25.73
N VAL A 684 10.45 -6.87 -26.75
CA VAL A 684 9.15 -6.90 -27.44
C VAL A 684 8.83 -8.32 -27.94
N ASP A 685 7.56 -8.72 -27.83
CA ASP A 685 6.99 -10.01 -28.23
C ASP A 685 7.45 -11.25 -27.45
N GLU A 686 8.20 -11.09 -26.35
CA GLU A 686 8.62 -12.22 -25.52
C GLU A 686 7.78 -12.34 -24.24
N PRO A 687 7.27 -13.54 -23.90
CA PRO A 687 6.49 -13.73 -22.69
C PRO A 687 7.37 -13.64 -21.44
N VAL A 688 6.86 -12.92 -20.45
CA VAL A 688 7.52 -12.68 -19.17
C VAL A 688 6.64 -13.22 -18.04
N PHE A 689 7.21 -14.00 -17.13
CA PHE A 689 6.47 -14.64 -16.03
C PHE A 689 6.75 -13.98 -14.68
N PHE A 690 5.69 -13.84 -13.89
CA PHE A 690 5.67 -13.28 -12.54
C PHE A 690 5.02 -14.27 -11.59
N ASN A 691 5.67 -14.54 -10.46
CA ASN A 691 5.06 -15.30 -9.38
C ASN A 691 4.45 -14.32 -8.38
N VAL A 692 3.13 -14.38 -8.23
CA VAL A 692 2.36 -13.54 -7.31
C VAL A 692 1.92 -14.40 -6.13
N TYR A 693 2.31 -14.01 -4.92
CA TYR A 693 1.92 -14.70 -3.68
C TYR A 693 0.67 -14.04 -3.11
N LEU A 694 -0.43 -14.78 -3.10
CA LEU A 694 -1.73 -14.34 -2.63
C LEU A 694 -2.03 -14.94 -1.26
N ARG A 695 -2.49 -14.12 -0.32
CA ARG A 695 -2.88 -14.54 1.03
C ARG A 695 -4.39 -14.54 1.21
N ASN A 696 -4.89 -15.52 1.94
CA ASN A 696 -6.24 -15.52 2.50
C ASN A 696 -6.16 -15.58 4.04
N PRO A 697 -6.44 -14.49 4.77
CA PRO A 697 -6.43 -14.47 6.23
C PRO A 697 -7.72 -14.98 6.87
N PHE A 698 -8.73 -15.38 6.09
CA PHE A 698 -10.06 -15.76 6.60
C PHE A 698 -10.23 -17.27 6.80
N HIS A 699 -11.20 -17.66 7.62
CA HIS A 699 -11.58 -19.05 7.88
C HIS A 699 -12.50 -19.67 6.79
N PHE A 700 -12.68 -19.00 5.66
CA PHE A 700 -13.46 -19.46 4.50
C PHE A 700 -12.65 -19.30 3.20
N SER A 701 -13.06 -20.00 2.14
CA SER A 701 -12.39 -19.94 0.84
C SER A 701 -12.77 -18.67 0.06
N VAL A 702 -11.79 -17.99 -0.52
CA VAL A 702 -11.99 -16.78 -1.34
C VAL A 702 -11.89 -17.16 -2.81
N ASP A 703 -12.97 -16.93 -3.56
CA ASP A 703 -13.04 -17.22 -5.00
C ASP A 703 -12.67 -15.98 -5.82
N ILE A 704 -11.54 -16.06 -6.52
CA ILE A 704 -11.05 -15.04 -7.45
C ILE A 704 -11.60 -15.37 -8.83
N GLN A 705 -12.48 -14.50 -9.34
CA GLN A 705 -13.09 -14.62 -10.66
C GLN A 705 -12.15 -14.20 -11.78
N GLU A 706 -11.24 -13.25 -11.51
CA GLU A 706 -10.30 -12.75 -12.51
C GLU A 706 -9.11 -12.09 -11.80
N ILE A 707 -7.89 -12.44 -12.22
CA ILE A 707 -6.67 -11.75 -11.81
C ILE A 707 -5.73 -11.55 -13.01
N TYR A 708 -5.20 -10.33 -13.14
CA TYR A 708 -4.17 -9.96 -14.12
C TYR A 708 -3.27 -8.85 -13.57
N LEU A 709 -2.07 -8.67 -14.14
CA LEU A 709 -1.10 -7.66 -13.69
C LEU A 709 -1.57 -6.24 -14.06
N ASP A 710 -1.50 -5.30 -13.12
CA ASP A 710 -1.72 -3.87 -13.37
C ASP A 710 -0.42 -3.22 -13.84
N THR A 711 -0.42 -2.76 -15.09
CA THR A 711 0.76 -2.19 -15.75
C THR A 711 0.50 -0.78 -16.26
N GLU A 712 1.51 0.08 -16.17
CA GLU A 712 1.50 1.46 -16.66
C GLU A 712 2.65 1.67 -17.65
N GLY A 713 2.40 2.34 -18.77
CA GLY A 713 3.37 2.59 -19.84
C GLY A 713 3.01 1.85 -21.12
N VAL A 714 3.93 1.03 -21.62
CA VAL A 714 3.78 0.27 -22.88
C VAL A 714 2.57 -0.67 -22.84
N GLU A 715 1.86 -0.81 -23.97
CA GLU A 715 0.80 -1.80 -24.12
C GLU A 715 1.33 -3.24 -24.00
N VAL A 716 0.70 -4.01 -23.12
CA VAL A 716 1.03 -5.41 -22.89
C VAL A 716 -0.21 -6.30 -23.06
N LYS A 717 0.00 -7.52 -23.55
CA LYS A 717 -1.03 -8.56 -23.51
C LYS A 717 -0.92 -9.33 -22.20
N HIS A 718 -1.95 -9.28 -21.37
CA HIS A 718 -2.01 -9.95 -20.07
C HIS A 718 -2.55 -11.38 -20.17
N SER A 719 -2.03 -12.29 -19.35
CA SER A 719 -2.72 -13.54 -19.02
C SER A 719 -3.75 -13.31 -17.90
N THR A 720 -4.97 -13.79 -18.05
CA THR A 720 -5.99 -13.82 -16.99
C THR A 720 -6.07 -15.19 -16.36
N CYS A 721 -6.18 -15.26 -15.04
CA CYS A 721 -6.32 -16.51 -14.29
C CYS A 721 -7.53 -16.45 -13.34
N MET A 722 -8.09 -17.63 -13.01
CA MET A 722 -9.08 -17.82 -11.95
C MET A 722 -8.49 -18.73 -10.87
N SER A 723 -8.74 -18.44 -9.60
CA SER A 723 -8.20 -19.25 -8.49
C SER A 723 -9.10 -19.19 -7.26
N THR A 724 -9.11 -20.26 -6.45
CA THR A 724 -9.80 -20.29 -5.15
C THR A 724 -8.76 -20.44 -4.05
N LEU A 725 -8.60 -19.39 -3.25
CA LEU A 725 -7.67 -19.40 -2.13
C LEU A 725 -8.25 -20.17 -0.94
N ARG A 726 -7.52 -21.18 -0.47
CA ARG A 726 -7.91 -21.95 0.72
C ARG A 726 -7.94 -21.08 1.99
N PRO A 727 -8.77 -21.42 3.00
CA PRO A 727 -8.78 -20.71 4.28
C PRO A 727 -7.38 -20.66 4.92
N LEU A 728 -7.02 -19.52 5.53
CA LEU A 728 -5.76 -19.32 6.26
C LEU A 728 -4.50 -19.75 5.49
N SER A 729 -4.45 -19.51 4.18
CA SER A 729 -3.36 -19.97 3.31
C SER A 729 -2.64 -18.84 2.58
N THR A 730 -1.45 -19.14 2.08
CA THR A 730 -0.73 -18.30 1.12
C THR A 730 -0.39 -19.18 -0.08
N GLU A 731 -0.86 -18.79 -1.26
CA GLU A 731 -0.76 -19.57 -2.49
C GLU A 731 -0.11 -18.73 -3.59
N MET A 732 0.64 -19.40 -4.46
CA MET A 732 1.37 -18.75 -5.54
C MET A 732 0.59 -18.92 -6.86
N VAL A 733 0.38 -17.82 -7.57
CA VAL A 733 -0.19 -17.79 -8.93
C VAL A 733 0.87 -17.26 -9.89
N SER A 734 1.10 -17.98 -10.99
CA SER A 734 1.99 -17.51 -12.06
C SER A 734 1.18 -16.74 -13.09
N LEU A 735 1.55 -15.48 -13.33
CA LEU A 735 0.95 -14.60 -14.35
C LEU A 735 1.99 -14.25 -15.40
N SER A 736 1.58 -14.10 -16.66
CA SER A 736 2.46 -13.67 -17.74
C SER A 736 1.96 -12.42 -18.47
N ILE A 737 2.92 -11.68 -19.01
CA ILE A 737 2.68 -10.53 -19.91
C ILE A 737 3.56 -10.65 -21.15
N ILE A 738 3.07 -10.11 -22.27
CA ILE A 738 3.83 -9.98 -23.52
C ILE A 738 3.82 -8.49 -23.91
N PRO A 739 4.97 -7.79 -23.91
CA PRO A 739 5.04 -6.39 -24.32
C PRO A 739 5.00 -6.25 -25.84
N LEU A 740 4.19 -5.30 -26.34
CA LEU A 740 3.96 -5.11 -27.78
C LEU A 740 4.85 -4.03 -28.40
N GLU A 741 5.34 -3.07 -27.61
CA GLU A 741 6.15 -1.94 -28.09
C GLU A 741 7.40 -1.70 -27.22
N ALA A 742 8.37 -0.94 -27.74
CA ALA A 742 9.54 -0.53 -26.96
C ALA A 742 9.22 0.72 -26.12
N GLY A 743 9.75 0.79 -24.89
CA GLY A 743 9.47 1.88 -23.96
C GLY A 743 9.65 1.49 -22.49
N THR A 744 9.06 2.27 -21.58
CA THR A 744 9.09 1.98 -20.14
C THR A 744 7.81 1.27 -19.71
N LEU A 745 7.93 0.20 -18.93
CA LEU A 745 6.82 -0.55 -18.37
C LEU A 745 6.96 -0.61 -16.85
N ASN A 746 5.94 -0.13 -16.15
CA ASN A 746 5.88 -0.16 -14.69
C ASN A 746 4.79 -1.14 -14.25
N VAL A 747 5.16 -2.17 -13.49
CA VAL A 747 4.21 -3.12 -12.90
C VAL A 747 3.93 -2.67 -11.46
N ARG A 748 2.69 -2.30 -11.15
CA ARG A 748 2.30 -1.76 -9.83
C ARG A 748 1.70 -2.82 -8.90
N GLY A 749 1.05 -3.84 -9.46
CA GLY A 749 0.33 -4.85 -8.68
C GLY A 749 -0.50 -5.76 -9.57
N CYS A 750 -1.64 -6.22 -9.06
CA CYS A 750 -2.62 -6.99 -9.84
C CYS A 750 -4.01 -6.37 -9.72
N ASN A 751 -4.75 -6.34 -10.82
CA ASN A 751 -6.19 -6.13 -10.78
C ASN A 751 -6.85 -7.47 -10.41
N VAL A 752 -7.64 -7.47 -9.33
CA VAL A 752 -8.28 -8.65 -8.78
C VAL A 752 -9.78 -8.43 -8.67
N LYS A 753 -10.54 -9.38 -9.21
CA LYS A 753 -12.00 -9.46 -9.08
C LYS A 753 -12.37 -10.67 -8.23
N VAL A 754 -12.83 -10.41 -7.01
CA VAL A 754 -13.33 -11.44 -6.08
C VAL A 754 -14.86 -11.57 -6.21
N PHE A 755 -15.40 -12.78 -6.01
CA PHE A 755 -16.84 -13.02 -6.04
C PHE A 755 -17.61 -12.00 -5.15
N GLY A 756 -18.60 -11.32 -5.75
CA GLY A 756 -19.45 -10.33 -5.07
C GLY A 756 -18.78 -9.00 -4.77
N CYS A 757 -17.50 -8.83 -5.13
CA CYS A 757 -16.74 -7.60 -4.91
C CYS A 757 -16.51 -6.83 -6.22
N GLU A 758 -16.25 -5.53 -6.08
CA GLU A 758 -15.81 -4.68 -7.21
C GLU A 758 -14.38 -5.08 -7.64
N PRO A 759 -14.06 -5.02 -8.95
CA PRO A 759 -12.68 -5.13 -9.41
C PRO A 759 -11.82 -4.07 -8.72
N SER A 760 -10.73 -4.49 -8.08
CA SER A 760 -9.84 -3.59 -7.35
C SER A 760 -8.39 -3.89 -7.66
N VAL A 761 -7.59 -2.83 -7.79
CA VAL A 761 -6.13 -2.96 -7.92
C VAL A 761 -5.55 -3.20 -6.53
N GLN A 762 -4.93 -4.36 -6.37
CA GLN A 762 -4.18 -4.75 -5.18
C GLN A 762 -2.69 -4.51 -5.49
N TYR A 763 -2.01 -3.75 -4.63
CA TYR A 763 -0.59 -3.45 -4.78
C TYR A 763 0.24 -4.45 -3.96
N PHE A 764 1.54 -4.58 -4.27
CA PHE A 764 2.46 -5.31 -3.42
C PHE A 764 3.12 -4.36 -2.41
N TYR A 765 3.48 -4.84 -1.22
CA TYR A 765 3.93 -4.02 -0.08
C TYR A 765 5.23 -4.54 0.54
N ASP A 766 6.10 -3.64 1.01
CA ASP A 766 7.30 -3.96 1.79
C ASP A 766 6.99 -3.92 3.31
N LYS A 767 7.14 -5.07 3.98
CA LYS A 767 6.76 -5.29 5.39
C LYS A 767 7.53 -4.42 6.39
N GLU A 768 8.74 -3.95 6.07
CA GLU A 768 9.58 -3.22 7.04
C GLU A 768 9.24 -1.72 7.11
N LYS A 769 8.82 -1.10 6.01
CA LYS A 769 8.47 0.34 5.94
C LYS A 769 7.10 0.66 6.56
N GLU A 770 6.28 -0.34 6.76
CA GLU A 770 4.88 -0.23 7.19
C GLU A 770 4.73 0.20 8.67
N LYS A 771 5.64 -0.26 9.55
CA LYS A 771 5.61 0.12 10.98
C LYS A 771 5.83 1.63 11.17
N ASP A 772 6.74 2.22 10.41
CA ASP A 772 7.15 3.61 10.60
C ASP A 772 6.17 4.60 9.96
N ALA A 773 5.63 4.29 8.78
CA ALA A 773 4.67 5.17 8.08
C ALA A 773 3.30 5.24 8.81
N LEU A 774 2.81 4.11 9.34
CA LEU A 774 1.56 4.06 10.10
C LEU A 774 1.66 4.83 11.43
N HIS A 775 2.80 4.76 12.11
CA HIS A 775 3.02 5.47 13.38
C HIS A 775 2.97 7.00 13.20
N ILE A 776 3.58 7.51 12.12
CA ILE A 776 3.67 8.95 11.82
C ILE A 776 2.30 9.55 11.43
N SER A 777 1.48 8.79 10.69
CA SER A 777 0.13 9.25 10.29
C SER A 777 -0.87 9.30 11.46
N LEU A 778 -0.77 8.37 12.41
CA LEU A 778 -1.62 8.28 13.59
C LEU A 778 -1.36 9.39 14.63
N GLU A 779 -0.14 9.90 14.70
CA GLU A 779 0.21 11.01 15.61
C GLU A 779 -0.32 12.37 15.11
N LYS A 780 -0.40 12.58 13.80
CA LYS A 780 -0.91 13.83 13.22
C LYS A 780 -2.43 13.97 13.32
N ILE A 781 -3.17 12.85 13.27
CA ILE A 781 -4.64 12.85 13.23
C ILE A 781 -5.28 13.03 14.62
N LYS A 782 -4.59 12.64 15.70
CA LYS A 782 -5.12 12.76 17.07
C LYS A 782 -5.39 14.20 17.53
N HIS A 783 -4.76 15.20 16.92
CA HIS A 783 -4.90 16.60 17.35
C HIS A 783 -6.12 17.33 16.76
N ASP A 784 -6.73 16.83 15.69
CA ASP A 784 -7.81 17.56 14.97
C ASP A 784 -9.24 17.16 15.38
N PHE A 785 -9.42 16.09 16.18
CA PHE A 785 -10.74 15.52 16.49
C PHE A 785 -11.38 15.99 17.81
N ASP A 786 -10.69 16.81 18.61
CA ASP A 786 -11.19 17.27 19.93
C ASP A 786 -12.15 18.48 19.85
N GLU A 787 -12.33 19.09 18.68
CA GLU A 787 -13.29 20.19 18.48
C GLU A 787 -14.62 19.70 17.86
N MET A 788 -15.67 19.66 18.69
CA MET A 788 -17.11 19.54 18.34
C MET A 788 -17.45 18.73 17.07
N ARG A 789 -17.70 17.42 17.23
CA ARG A 789 -18.22 16.54 16.17
C ARG A 789 -19.54 17.06 15.56
N PRO A 790 -19.58 17.45 14.28
CA PRO A 790 -20.83 17.78 13.60
C PRO A 790 -21.55 16.50 13.11
N PRO A 791 -22.89 16.42 13.17
CA PRO A 791 -23.68 15.25 12.75
C PRO A 791 -23.65 14.96 11.23
N ASN A 792 -22.98 15.79 10.43
CA ASN A 792 -22.99 15.69 8.96
C ASN A 792 -21.81 14.88 8.37
N VAL A 793 -20.85 14.45 9.18
CA VAL A 793 -19.66 13.73 8.70
C VAL A 793 -19.99 12.31 8.20
N ALA A 794 -20.99 11.65 8.78
CA ALA A 794 -21.38 10.27 8.45
C ALA A 794 -21.86 10.07 6.99
N LYS A 795 -22.42 11.11 6.34
CA LYS A 795 -22.93 11.00 4.95
C LYS A 795 -21.82 10.85 3.91
N HIS A 796 -20.59 11.28 4.19
CA HIS A 796 -19.49 11.31 3.21
C HIS A 796 -18.53 10.11 3.31
N GLN A 797 -18.64 9.26 4.34
CA GLN A 797 -17.62 8.25 4.66
C GLN A 797 -17.92 6.85 4.10
N TRP A 798 -19.18 6.45 3.93
CA TRP A 798 -19.54 5.11 3.44
C TRP A 798 -19.44 4.90 1.92
N SER A 799 -19.14 5.97 1.19
CA SER A 799 -18.85 5.94 -0.25
C SER A 799 -17.36 6.01 -0.54
N ASN A 800 -16.55 6.49 0.41
CA ASN A 800 -15.12 6.71 0.23
C ASN A 800 -14.38 5.96 1.33
N ILE A 801 -14.13 4.66 1.14
CA ILE A 801 -12.94 4.08 1.74
C ILE A 801 -11.78 4.98 1.26
N PRO A 802 -10.95 5.53 2.16
CA PRO A 802 -9.84 6.37 1.73
C PRO A 802 -9.03 5.60 0.70
N LYS A 803 -8.95 6.12 -0.53
CA LYS A 803 -7.93 5.68 -1.48
C LYS A 803 -6.61 6.09 -0.87
N LEU A 804 -6.02 5.16 -0.14
CA LEU A 804 -4.80 5.40 0.61
C LEU A 804 -3.71 5.77 -0.40
N SER A 805 -3.21 7.00 -0.33
CA SER A 805 -2.04 7.44 -1.10
C SER A 805 -0.79 6.84 -0.45
N ILE A 806 -0.64 5.53 -0.59
CA ILE A 806 0.54 4.78 -0.14
C ILE A 806 1.64 5.02 -1.19
N ASN A 807 2.89 5.14 -0.75
CA ASN A 807 4.03 5.17 -1.67
C ASN A 807 4.05 3.87 -2.47
N LEU A 808 3.62 3.95 -3.74
CA LEU A 808 3.52 2.84 -4.66
C LEU A 808 4.93 2.42 -5.08
N GLU A 809 5.43 1.29 -4.57
CA GLU A 809 6.57 0.64 -5.20
C GLU A 809 6.10 0.03 -6.52
N SER A 810 6.84 0.27 -7.59
CA SER A 810 6.58 -0.26 -8.92
C SER A 810 7.84 -0.94 -9.43
N LEU A 811 7.66 -2.11 -10.06
CA LEU A 811 8.74 -2.78 -10.77
C LEU A 811 8.88 -2.11 -12.13
N ASN A 812 9.95 -1.32 -12.28
CA ASN A 812 10.24 -0.58 -13.51
C ASN A 812 11.08 -1.44 -14.45
N PHE A 813 10.58 -1.63 -15.66
CA PHE A 813 11.21 -2.36 -16.74
C PHE A 813 11.45 -1.45 -17.95
N HIS A 814 12.58 -1.63 -18.63
CA HIS A 814 12.83 -0.99 -19.92
C HIS A 814 12.67 -2.02 -21.02
N ILE A 815 11.69 -1.84 -21.89
CA ILE A 815 11.44 -2.72 -23.03
C ILE A 815 12.25 -2.20 -24.22
N ILE A 816 13.01 -3.09 -24.85
CA ILE A 816 13.82 -2.81 -26.04
C ILE A 816 13.21 -3.49 -27.28
N GLU A 817 13.58 -2.99 -28.46
CA GLU A 817 13.16 -3.54 -29.75
C GLU A 817 13.47 -5.04 -29.88
N LYS A 818 12.70 -5.72 -30.74
CA LYS A 818 12.84 -7.17 -31.01
C LYS A 818 14.30 -7.52 -31.32
N GLN A 819 14.82 -8.56 -30.67
CA GLN A 819 16.21 -9.01 -30.82
C GLN A 819 16.31 -10.35 -31.56
N PRO A 820 17.36 -10.56 -32.38
CA PRO A 820 17.52 -11.81 -33.10
C PRO A 820 17.96 -12.97 -32.20
N THR A 821 17.35 -14.15 -32.36
CA THR A 821 17.68 -15.35 -31.57
C THR A 821 18.38 -16.36 -32.46
N LEU A 822 19.64 -16.69 -32.13
CA LEU A 822 20.42 -17.71 -32.82
C LEU A 822 20.41 -19.03 -32.03
N ILE A 823 20.31 -20.15 -32.75
CA ILE A 823 20.48 -21.50 -32.20
C ILE A 823 21.47 -22.30 -33.05
N VAL A 824 22.00 -23.39 -32.48
CA VAL A 824 22.82 -24.35 -33.23
C VAL A 824 21.92 -25.45 -33.78
N SER A 825 21.76 -25.53 -35.10
CA SER A 825 20.85 -26.46 -35.77
C SER A 825 21.44 -27.84 -36.01
N SER A 826 22.76 -27.93 -36.19
CA SER A 826 23.47 -29.22 -36.27
C SER A 826 24.94 -29.09 -35.87
N LYS A 827 25.47 -30.16 -35.28
CA LYS A 827 26.89 -30.34 -34.94
C LYS A 827 27.37 -31.59 -35.67
N LYS A 828 28.42 -31.49 -36.50
CA LYS A 828 28.97 -32.67 -37.22
C LYS A 828 29.93 -33.53 -36.38
N PHE A 829 30.17 -33.19 -35.11
CA PHE A 829 30.89 -34.03 -34.16
C PHE A 829 30.14 -34.05 -32.82
N SER A 830 29.66 -35.23 -32.43
CA SER A 830 29.03 -35.47 -31.12
C SER A 830 30.04 -36.05 -30.14
N ILE A 831 30.95 -35.25 -29.60
CA ILE A 831 31.45 -35.44 -28.23
C ILE A 831 31.76 -34.04 -27.68
N SER A 832 31.13 -33.65 -26.56
CA SER A 832 31.46 -32.42 -25.82
C SER A 832 32.90 -32.37 -25.28
N ASN A 833 33.65 -33.46 -25.47
CA ASN A 833 35.02 -33.70 -25.05
C ASN A 833 35.85 -34.09 -26.28
N LEU A 834 36.65 -33.17 -26.78
CA LEU A 834 37.57 -33.47 -27.88
C LEU A 834 38.91 -33.93 -27.29
N ASN A 835 39.38 -35.11 -27.69
CA ASN A 835 40.65 -35.67 -27.22
C ASN A 835 41.79 -35.25 -28.14
N PHE A 836 42.49 -34.18 -27.76
CA PHE A 836 43.66 -33.68 -28.47
C PHE A 836 44.97 -34.11 -27.79
N ALA A 837 46.03 -34.18 -28.57
CA ALA A 837 47.38 -34.20 -28.05
C ALA A 837 47.89 -32.77 -27.82
N GLU A 838 48.84 -32.59 -26.91
CA GLU A 838 49.53 -31.30 -26.76
C GLU A 838 50.13 -30.85 -28.11
N TYR A 839 49.78 -29.63 -28.51
CA TYR A 839 50.14 -28.97 -29.79
C TYR A 839 49.63 -29.65 -31.06
N GLU A 840 48.54 -30.41 -30.96
CA GLU A 840 47.81 -30.91 -32.13
C GLU A 840 46.89 -29.83 -32.73
N THR A 841 46.66 -29.93 -34.05
CA THR A 841 45.73 -29.07 -34.79
C THR A 841 44.46 -29.84 -35.15
N GLY A 842 43.30 -29.21 -35.03
CA GLY A 842 42.01 -29.77 -35.45
C GLY A 842 41.03 -28.72 -35.97
N GLU A 843 39.92 -29.17 -36.56
CA GLU A 843 38.89 -28.31 -37.15
C GLU A 843 37.49 -28.66 -36.59
N LEU A 844 36.71 -27.64 -36.22
CA LEU A 844 35.34 -27.76 -35.72
C LEU A 844 34.35 -27.05 -36.65
N LEU A 845 33.24 -27.73 -36.96
CA LEU A 845 32.21 -27.24 -37.88
C LEU A 845 30.85 -27.10 -37.18
N TYR A 846 30.36 -25.86 -37.10
CA TYR A 846 29.06 -25.50 -36.50
C TYR A 846 28.09 -24.95 -37.54
N THR A 847 26.81 -25.35 -37.47
CA THR A 847 25.73 -24.73 -38.28
C THR A 847 24.81 -23.90 -37.40
N ILE A 848 24.79 -22.59 -37.59
CA ILE A 848 23.95 -21.64 -36.83
C ILE A 848 22.72 -21.27 -37.64
N GLU A 849 21.58 -21.17 -36.97
CA GLU A 849 20.28 -20.82 -37.53
C GLU A 849 19.68 -19.62 -36.78
N ASN A 850 19.15 -18.64 -37.50
CA ASN A 850 18.33 -17.57 -36.92
C ASN A 850 16.87 -18.02 -36.86
N VAL A 851 16.35 -18.32 -35.66
CA VAL A 851 14.96 -18.77 -35.45
C VAL A 851 13.98 -17.63 -35.15
N SER A 852 14.49 -16.40 -35.04
CA SER A 852 13.64 -15.23 -34.81
C SER A 852 13.09 -14.66 -36.11
N ASN A 853 12.01 -13.88 -36.00
CA ASN A 853 11.46 -13.11 -37.13
C ASN A 853 12.25 -11.82 -37.44
N THR A 854 13.34 -11.58 -36.72
CA THR A 854 14.18 -10.38 -36.84
C THR A 854 15.50 -10.73 -37.53
N LYS A 855 15.93 -9.91 -38.49
CA LYS A 855 17.23 -10.09 -39.15
C LYS A 855 18.37 -9.83 -38.16
N ALA A 856 19.33 -10.74 -38.08
CA ALA A 856 20.60 -10.49 -37.40
C ALA A 856 21.53 -9.74 -38.36
N THR A 857 21.67 -8.42 -38.19
CA THR A 857 22.46 -7.56 -39.08
C THR A 857 23.96 -7.75 -38.86
N HIS A 858 24.35 -7.99 -37.61
CA HIS A 858 25.73 -8.23 -37.22
C HIS A 858 25.79 -9.45 -36.30
N VAL A 859 26.55 -10.45 -36.72
CA VAL A 859 26.90 -11.64 -35.93
C VAL A 859 28.42 -11.68 -35.84
N ARG A 860 28.95 -11.53 -34.63
CA ARG A 860 30.38 -11.57 -34.33
C ARG A 860 30.72 -12.86 -33.62
N VAL A 861 31.79 -13.53 -34.07
CA VAL A 861 32.34 -14.71 -33.40
C VAL A 861 33.48 -14.28 -32.50
N SER A 862 33.41 -14.66 -31.22
CA SER A 862 34.48 -14.45 -30.25
C SER A 862 34.76 -15.72 -29.46
N PHE A 863 35.92 -15.78 -28.83
CA PHE A 863 36.39 -16.94 -28.08
C PHE A 863 36.73 -16.53 -26.65
N ASP A 864 36.37 -17.39 -25.71
CA ASP A 864 36.71 -17.27 -24.29
C ASP A 864 37.39 -18.57 -23.86
N ASP A 865 38.72 -18.57 -23.76
CA ASP A 865 39.50 -19.76 -23.39
C ASP A 865 40.24 -19.57 -22.06
N ASN A 866 40.62 -20.68 -21.44
CA ASN A 866 41.41 -20.64 -20.20
C ASN A 866 42.85 -20.20 -20.45
N ALA A 867 43.42 -20.46 -21.63
CA ALA A 867 44.80 -20.12 -21.94
C ALA A 867 45.03 -18.60 -21.97
N SER A 868 44.15 -17.84 -22.63
CA SER A 868 44.19 -16.37 -22.61
C SER A 868 44.03 -15.82 -21.18
N LYS A 869 43.15 -16.41 -20.36
CA LYS A 869 42.94 -15.99 -18.96
C LYS A 869 44.16 -16.22 -18.07
N VAL A 870 44.83 -17.37 -18.22
CA VAL A 870 46.06 -17.69 -17.46
C VAL A 870 47.19 -16.75 -17.88
N TYR A 871 47.31 -16.46 -19.18
CA TYR A 871 48.25 -15.46 -19.68
C TYR A 871 47.95 -14.07 -19.09
N GLU A 872 46.69 -13.63 -19.04
CA GLU A 872 46.30 -12.35 -18.41
C GLU A 872 46.62 -12.31 -16.90
N GLN A 873 46.39 -13.40 -16.18
CA GLN A 873 46.76 -13.52 -14.76
C GLN A 873 48.28 -13.45 -14.57
N LEU A 874 49.06 -14.18 -15.36
CA LEU A 874 50.52 -14.17 -15.28
C LEU A 874 51.12 -12.82 -15.71
N LYS A 875 50.50 -12.13 -16.66
CA LYS A 875 50.85 -10.76 -17.04
C LYS A 875 50.65 -9.77 -15.89
N SER A 876 49.75 -10.05 -14.96
CA SER A 876 49.52 -9.22 -13.77
C SER A 876 50.51 -9.51 -12.63
N ASP A 877 51.22 -10.66 -12.68
CA ASP A 877 52.19 -11.04 -11.66
C ASP A 877 53.54 -10.33 -11.90
N LYS A 878 54.04 -9.66 -10.87
CA LYS A 878 55.28 -8.85 -10.93
C LYS A 878 56.55 -9.69 -10.82
N ASN A 879 56.44 -10.99 -10.55
CA ASN A 879 57.58 -11.89 -10.31
C ASN A 879 58.05 -12.67 -11.55
N VAL A 880 57.33 -12.57 -12.67
CA VAL A 880 57.65 -13.28 -13.92
C VAL A 880 58.87 -12.65 -14.60
N THR A 881 59.82 -13.48 -15.03
CA THR A 881 61.02 -13.01 -15.75
C THR A 881 60.69 -12.65 -17.20
N ALA A 882 61.43 -11.69 -17.75
CA ALA A 882 61.15 -11.15 -19.09
C ALA A 882 61.25 -12.19 -20.22
N ASP A 883 62.11 -13.20 -20.08
CA ASP A 883 62.23 -14.34 -20.99
C ASP A 883 60.97 -15.21 -20.98
N LEU A 884 60.43 -15.55 -19.80
CA LEU A 884 59.22 -16.35 -19.68
C LEU A 884 57.99 -15.60 -20.20
N LEU A 885 57.91 -14.30 -19.93
CA LEU A 885 56.81 -13.45 -20.40
C LEU A 885 56.81 -13.32 -21.93
N TYR A 886 57.98 -13.21 -22.56
CA TYR A 886 58.12 -13.21 -24.02
C TYR A 886 57.66 -14.52 -24.65
N GLU A 887 58.05 -15.68 -24.09
CA GLU A 887 57.66 -16.98 -24.65
C GLU A 887 56.14 -17.19 -24.59
N LEU A 888 55.50 -16.77 -23.49
CA LEU A 888 54.04 -16.82 -23.35
C LEU A 888 53.32 -15.87 -24.31
N GLN A 889 53.84 -14.65 -24.49
CA GLN A 889 53.33 -13.68 -25.47
C GLN A 889 53.39 -14.21 -26.90
N HIS A 890 54.53 -14.79 -27.24
CA HIS A 890 54.79 -15.36 -28.55
C HIS A 890 53.87 -16.55 -28.83
N GLU A 891 53.65 -17.43 -27.84
CA GLU A 891 52.74 -18.57 -27.96
C GLU A 891 51.28 -18.13 -28.12
N GLU A 892 50.86 -17.03 -27.49
CA GLU A 892 49.50 -16.51 -27.65
C GLU A 892 49.27 -15.82 -29.01
N TYR A 893 50.29 -15.11 -29.51
CA TYR A 893 50.19 -14.39 -30.77
C TYR A 893 50.32 -15.30 -32.00
N GLU A 894 51.28 -16.24 -32.00
CA GLU A 894 51.52 -17.11 -33.16
C GLU A 894 50.61 -18.34 -33.22
N LEU A 895 50.12 -18.81 -32.06
CA LEU A 895 49.35 -20.05 -31.95
C LEU A 895 48.07 -19.85 -31.12
N PRO A 896 47.07 -19.05 -31.53
CA PRO A 896 45.84 -18.89 -30.75
C PRO A 896 45.05 -20.22 -30.63
N THR A 897 44.49 -20.53 -29.45
CA THR A 897 43.76 -21.80 -29.19
C THR A 897 42.60 -22.02 -30.16
N PHE A 898 41.89 -20.94 -30.53
CA PHE A 898 40.76 -20.97 -31.46
C PHE A 898 40.95 -19.90 -32.53
N ASN A 899 40.72 -20.25 -33.79
CA ASN A 899 40.75 -19.30 -34.91
C ASN A 899 39.64 -19.62 -35.92
N VAL A 900 38.93 -18.59 -36.43
CA VAL A 900 37.91 -18.77 -37.48
C VAL A 900 38.59 -18.67 -38.84
N LEU A 901 38.33 -19.61 -39.75
CA LEU A 901 38.87 -19.60 -41.12
C LEU A 901 38.17 -18.59 -42.05
N ASN A 902 36.92 -18.24 -41.75
CA ASN A 902 36.06 -17.32 -42.52
C ASN A 902 35.99 -15.91 -41.88
N GLU A 903 35.33 -14.96 -42.55
CA GLU A 903 35.07 -13.60 -42.04
C GLU A 903 34.49 -13.61 -40.61
N GLN A 904 35.08 -12.82 -39.71
CA GLN A 904 34.74 -12.80 -38.28
C GLN A 904 33.35 -12.21 -37.98
N THR A 905 32.76 -11.49 -38.95
CA THR A 905 31.50 -10.75 -38.80
C THR A 905 30.61 -10.98 -40.00
N PHE A 906 29.34 -11.32 -39.79
CA PHE A 906 28.42 -11.60 -40.88
C PHE A 906 26.94 -11.37 -40.52
N ALA A 907 26.02 -11.36 -41.49
CA ALA A 907 24.58 -11.18 -41.27
C ALA A 907 23.78 -12.47 -41.57
N LEU A 908 22.65 -12.68 -40.87
CA LEU A 908 21.71 -13.80 -41.07
C LEU A 908 20.25 -13.33 -41.17
N GLN A 909 19.57 -13.73 -42.23
CA GLN A 909 18.12 -13.52 -42.39
C GLN A 909 17.31 -14.45 -41.47
N PRO A 910 16.04 -14.12 -41.15
CA PRO A 910 15.12 -15.03 -40.48
C PRO A 910 15.05 -16.40 -41.19
N GLY A 911 15.30 -17.49 -40.45
CA GLY A 911 15.33 -18.87 -40.96
C GLY A 911 16.60 -19.29 -41.73
N GLU A 912 17.57 -18.38 -41.94
CA GLU A 912 18.81 -18.69 -42.67
C GLU A 912 19.77 -19.53 -41.80
N LYS A 913 20.44 -20.51 -42.43
CA LYS A 913 21.46 -21.37 -41.79
C LYS A 913 22.84 -21.10 -42.38
N ARG A 914 23.88 -21.02 -41.54
CA ARG A 914 25.27 -20.81 -41.97
C ARG A 914 26.26 -21.71 -41.25
N GLN A 915 27.25 -22.22 -42.00
CA GLN A 915 28.33 -23.05 -41.49
C GLN A 915 29.55 -22.20 -41.10
N ILE A 916 30.13 -22.49 -39.94
CA ILE A 916 31.29 -21.80 -39.37
C ILE A 916 32.37 -22.82 -39.05
N HIS A 917 33.57 -22.58 -39.60
CA HIS A 917 34.76 -23.42 -39.45
C HIS A 917 35.71 -22.77 -38.43
N VAL A 918 35.99 -23.48 -37.35
CA VAL A 918 36.86 -23.04 -36.25
C VAL A 918 38.02 -24.01 -36.11
N ASN A 919 39.23 -23.53 -36.38
CA ASN A 919 40.46 -24.26 -36.12
C ASN A 919 40.81 -24.21 -34.62
N VAL A 920 41.27 -25.34 -34.10
CA VAL A 920 41.65 -25.56 -32.70
C VAL A 920 43.13 -25.92 -32.63
N PHE A 921 43.86 -25.22 -31.77
CA PHE A 921 45.25 -25.52 -31.42
C PHE A 921 45.32 -25.91 -29.93
N ALA A 922 45.67 -27.16 -29.66
CA ALA A 922 45.54 -27.76 -28.33
C ALA A 922 46.75 -27.47 -27.43
N LYS A 923 46.80 -26.31 -26.76
CA LYS A 923 47.88 -25.98 -25.80
C LYS A 923 47.70 -26.73 -24.48
N PRO A 924 48.78 -27.00 -23.71
CA PRO A 924 48.69 -27.67 -22.40
C PRO A 924 47.74 -26.99 -21.38
N ILE A 925 47.52 -25.67 -21.51
CA ILE A 925 46.72 -24.84 -20.58
C ILE A 925 45.26 -24.71 -21.05
N SER A 926 44.97 -25.13 -22.28
CA SER A 926 43.67 -24.99 -22.96
C SER A 926 42.72 -26.12 -22.54
N GLY A 927 42.33 -26.19 -21.27
CA GLY A 927 41.42 -27.24 -20.74
C GLY A 927 39.92 -26.99 -20.99
N MET A 928 39.49 -25.72 -20.93
CA MET A 928 38.13 -25.31 -21.25
C MET A 928 38.13 -24.04 -22.09
N GLY A 929 37.18 -23.96 -23.01
CA GLY A 929 36.90 -22.75 -23.78
C GLY A 929 35.42 -22.62 -24.10
N ALA A 930 35.04 -21.50 -24.68
CA ALA A 930 33.70 -21.28 -25.20
C ALA A 930 33.76 -20.42 -26.47
N ILE A 931 32.94 -20.80 -27.44
CA ILE A 931 32.68 -19.97 -28.63
C ILE A 931 31.45 -19.12 -28.32
N ILE A 932 31.57 -17.80 -28.46
CA ILE A 932 30.50 -16.86 -28.19
C ILE A 932 30.07 -16.25 -29.52
N PHE A 933 28.82 -16.49 -29.90
CA PHE A 933 28.17 -15.80 -31.01
C PHE A 933 27.37 -14.63 -30.47
N GLU A 934 27.84 -13.42 -30.79
CA GLU A 934 27.18 -12.17 -30.45
C GLU A 934 26.32 -11.74 -31.64
N SER A 935 25.02 -11.51 -31.42
CA SER A 935 24.07 -11.15 -32.48
C SER A 935 23.28 -9.90 -32.12
N SER A 936 23.19 -8.96 -33.06
CA SER A 936 22.46 -7.70 -32.89
C SER A 936 21.63 -7.35 -34.13
N CYS A 937 20.67 -6.44 -33.92
CA CYS A 937 19.87 -5.83 -35.00
C CYS A 937 20.45 -4.50 -35.51
N ARG A 938 21.52 -3.99 -34.89
CA ARG A 938 22.19 -2.73 -35.22
C ARG A 938 23.68 -2.93 -35.47
N ASN A 939 24.28 -2.08 -36.28
CA ASN A 939 25.70 -2.14 -36.61
C ASN A 939 26.56 -1.45 -35.54
N ASP A 940 27.85 -1.80 -35.49
CA ASP A 940 28.85 -1.28 -34.54
C ASP A 940 29.07 0.25 -34.57
N ASP A 941 28.54 0.96 -35.59
CA ASP A 941 28.73 2.41 -35.78
C ASP A 941 27.77 3.29 -34.93
N GLU A 942 26.73 2.72 -34.31
CA GLU A 942 25.81 3.43 -33.41
C GLU A 942 26.23 3.31 -31.94
N SER A 943 26.18 4.43 -31.19
CA SER A 943 26.96 4.60 -29.96
C SER A 943 26.52 3.81 -28.71
N ASP A 944 25.44 3.02 -28.75
CA ASP A 944 25.06 2.06 -27.69
C ASP A 944 23.99 1.09 -28.23
N PHE A 945 24.21 -0.24 -28.16
CA PHE A 945 23.21 -1.23 -28.59
C PHE A 945 23.19 -2.49 -27.71
N TYR A 946 22.14 -3.29 -27.83
CA TYR A 946 21.98 -4.57 -27.14
C TYR A 946 22.27 -5.73 -28.09
N ALA A 947 22.98 -6.74 -27.60
CA ALA A 947 23.31 -7.94 -28.35
C ALA A 947 22.98 -9.22 -27.55
N ARG A 948 22.60 -10.29 -28.26
CA ARG A 948 22.37 -11.62 -27.69
C ARG A 948 23.62 -12.47 -27.82
N HIS A 949 24.07 -13.05 -26.71
CA HIS A 949 25.21 -13.95 -26.65
C HIS A 949 24.73 -15.40 -26.58
N LEU A 950 25.03 -16.17 -27.62
CA LEU A 950 24.94 -17.63 -27.61
C LEU A 950 26.32 -18.19 -27.25
N LYS A 951 26.46 -18.73 -26.03
CA LYS A 951 27.72 -19.30 -25.52
C LYS A 951 27.74 -20.81 -25.74
N LEU A 952 28.70 -21.31 -26.50
CA LEU A 952 28.91 -22.73 -26.72
C LEU A 952 30.14 -23.20 -25.93
N PRO A 953 29.97 -23.88 -24.77
CA PRO A 953 31.10 -24.42 -24.03
C PRO A 953 31.76 -25.59 -24.76
N ILE A 954 33.09 -25.64 -24.72
CA ILE A 954 33.95 -26.67 -25.29
C ILE A 954 34.90 -27.15 -24.20
N ALA A 955 34.89 -28.46 -23.91
CA ALA A 955 35.90 -29.10 -23.07
C ALA A 955 36.94 -29.79 -23.96
N LEU A 956 38.21 -29.47 -23.75
CA LEU A 956 39.34 -30.07 -24.46
C LEU A 956 40.07 -31.01 -23.50
N ASN A 957 40.07 -32.30 -23.81
CA ASN A 957 40.83 -33.30 -23.07
C ASN A 957 42.20 -33.47 -23.71
N LEU A 958 43.24 -33.06 -23.00
CA LEU A 958 44.62 -33.04 -23.51
C LEU A 958 45.39 -34.26 -23.06
N SER A 959 46.09 -34.91 -23.99
CA SER A 959 46.99 -36.04 -23.74
C SER A 959 48.43 -35.70 -24.17
N LYS A 960 49.41 -36.05 -23.33
CA LYS A 960 50.83 -35.92 -23.70
C LYS A 960 51.19 -37.00 -24.72
N ARG A 961 51.85 -36.62 -25.82
CA ARG A 961 52.36 -37.56 -26.85
C ARG A 961 53.87 -37.72 -26.73
N VAL A 962 54.64 -36.69 -27.10
CA VAL A 962 56.10 -36.69 -27.01
C VAL A 962 56.54 -35.42 -26.30
N THR A 963 57.40 -35.55 -25.30
CA THR A 963 58.00 -34.39 -24.61
C THR A 963 59.51 -34.48 -24.67
N LEU A 964 60.19 -33.35 -24.88
CA LEU A 964 61.61 -33.25 -24.58
C LEU A 964 61.74 -33.37 -23.04
N SER A 965 62.38 -34.41 -22.53
CA SER A 965 62.61 -34.65 -21.11
C SER A 965 63.86 -33.93 -20.59
N GLY A 966 64.79 -33.58 -21.48
CA GLY A 966 65.93 -32.75 -21.17
C GLY A 966 66.86 -32.56 -22.37
N TRP A 967 67.77 -31.61 -22.23
CA TRP A 967 68.84 -31.38 -23.18
C TRP A 967 70.16 -31.06 -22.49
N SER A 968 71.27 -31.40 -23.13
CA SER A 968 72.60 -31.05 -22.64
C SER A 968 73.57 -30.79 -23.79
N VAL A 969 74.58 -29.97 -23.50
CA VAL A 969 75.64 -29.64 -24.45
C VAL A 969 76.95 -30.14 -23.86
N LEU A 970 77.63 -31.00 -24.62
CA LEU A 970 78.92 -31.58 -24.25
C LEU A 970 80.01 -31.07 -25.20
N PRO A 971 81.29 -31.08 -24.78
CA PRO A 971 82.41 -30.83 -25.68
C PRO A 971 82.45 -31.86 -26.81
N ASP A 972 83.03 -31.48 -27.96
CA ASP A 972 83.14 -32.34 -29.13
C ASP A 972 83.95 -33.61 -28.83
N ILE A 973 83.53 -34.74 -29.38
CA ILE A 973 84.19 -36.04 -29.17
C ILE A 973 85.60 -36.03 -29.76
N GLU A 974 85.80 -35.30 -30.85
CA GLU A 974 87.09 -35.12 -31.52
C GLU A 974 87.97 -34.03 -30.85
N LYS A 975 87.55 -33.47 -29.71
CA LYS A 975 88.20 -32.34 -29.02
C LYS A 975 88.39 -31.09 -29.89
N ASN A 976 87.63 -30.95 -30.97
CA ASN A 976 87.69 -29.78 -31.82
C ASN A 976 87.01 -28.59 -31.11
N PRO A 977 87.72 -27.46 -30.86
CA PRO A 977 87.14 -26.30 -30.17
C PRO A 977 86.00 -25.63 -30.94
N ASN A 978 85.84 -25.92 -32.24
CA ASN A 978 84.80 -25.31 -33.09
C ASN A 978 83.43 -26.02 -33.03
N TYR A 979 83.36 -27.21 -32.43
CA TYR A 979 82.15 -28.02 -32.39
C TYR A 979 81.73 -28.35 -30.94
N CYS A 980 80.46 -28.72 -30.77
CA CYS A 980 79.89 -29.23 -29.53
C CYS A 980 78.84 -30.31 -29.85
N MET A 981 78.57 -31.19 -28.89
CA MET A 981 77.54 -32.22 -29.01
C MET A 981 76.27 -31.78 -28.29
N LEU A 982 75.15 -31.68 -29.00
CA LEU A 982 73.83 -31.45 -28.43
C LEU A 982 73.10 -32.79 -28.25
N LEU A 983 72.67 -33.05 -27.02
CA LEU A 983 71.86 -34.21 -26.67
C LEU A 983 70.43 -33.73 -26.45
N LEU A 984 69.47 -34.31 -27.17
CA LEU A 984 68.04 -34.04 -27.01
C LEU A 984 67.34 -35.34 -26.60
N ASN A 985 66.85 -35.40 -25.36
CA ASN A 985 66.14 -36.57 -24.85
C ASN A 985 64.64 -36.42 -25.04
N PHE A 986 64.02 -37.26 -25.88
CA PHE A 986 62.57 -37.26 -26.08
C PHE A 986 61.94 -38.48 -25.41
N TYR A 987 60.95 -38.24 -24.56
CA TYR A 987 60.13 -39.27 -23.94
C TYR A 987 58.80 -39.41 -24.69
N ASN A 988 58.46 -40.64 -25.08
CA ASN A 988 57.16 -40.95 -25.67
C ASN A 988 56.16 -41.37 -24.57
N HIS A 989 55.18 -40.50 -24.28
CA HIS A 989 54.09 -40.74 -23.34
C HIS A 989 52.98 -41.63 -23.92
N HIS A 990 52.95 -41.86 -25.23
CA HIS A 990 51.93 -42.67 -25.90
C HIS A 990 52.18 -44.18 -25.73
N SER A 991 51.14 -44.99 -25.94
CA SER A 991 51.20 -46.45 -25.91
C SER A 991 51.87 -47.07 -27.14
N ASP A 992 51.98 -46.29 -28.23
CA ASP A 992 52.52 -46.73 -29.51
C ASP A 992 53.83 -46.01 -29.84
N ALA A 993 54.65 -46.63 -30.68
CA ALA A 993 55.86 -45.98 -31.17
C ALA A 993 55.51 -44.76 -32.02
N LEU A 994 56.12 -43.60 -31.72
CA LEU A 994 55.93 -42.36 -32.47
C LEU A 994 57.20 -42.02 -33.23
N ARG A 995 57.07 -41.57 -34.49
CA ARG A 995 58.20 -41.10 -35.27
C ARG A 995 58.52 -39.68 -34.86
N VAL A 996 59.69 -39.45 -34.28
CA VAL A 996 60.20 -38.10 -33.98
C VAL A 996 61.18 -37.72 -35.08
N SER A 997 61.03 -36.51 -35.62
CA SER A 997 61.88 -35.95 -36.68
C SER A 997 62.43 -34.59 -36.25
N LEU A 998 63.74 -34.42 -36.39
CA LEU A 998 64.45 -33.16 -36.18
C LEU A 998 64.72 -32.50 -37.53
N LYS A 999 64.38 -31.22 -37.67
CA LYS A 999 64.53 -30.45 -38.91
C LYS A 999 65.42 -29.23 -38.68
N LYS A 1000 66.34 -28.97 -39.62
CA LYS A 1000 67.13 -27.73 -39.66
C LYS A 1000 66.41 -26.64 -40.45
N ARG A 1001 66.87 -25.40 -40.34
CA ARG A 1001 66.31 -24.12 -40.84
C ARG A 1001 65.87 -24.00 -42.32
N GLU A 1002 65.77 -25.09 -43.07
CA GLU A 1002 65.10 -25.19 -44.38
C GLU A 1002 64.86 -26.68 -44.68
N LYS A 1003 63.63 -27.18 -44.41
CA LYS A 1003 62.99 -28.50 -44.69
C LYS A 1003 63.77 -29.83 -44.60
N ASP A 1004 65.09 -29.84 -44.44
CA ASP A 1004 65.90 -31.05 -44.38
C ASP A 1004 65.79 -31.69 -43.00
N VAL A 1005 65.31 -32.94 -43.00
CA VAL A 1005 65.27 -33.80 -41.82
C VAL A 1005 66.72 -34.18 -41.49
N ILE A 1006 67.21 -33.68 -40.36
CA ILE A 1006 68.56 -33.97 -39.85
C ILE A 1006 68.61 -35.43 -39.41
N GLU A 1007 67.63 -35.83 -38.61
CA GLU A 1007 67.51 -37.18 -38.08
C GLU A 1007 66.04 -37.48 -37.78
N SER A 1008 65.62 -38.72 -38.08
CA SER A 1008 64.31 -39.21 -37.68
C SER A 1008 64.41 -40.63 -37.12
N ARG A 1009 63.78 -40.86 -35.97
CA ARG A 1009 63.78 -42.15 -35.26
C ARG A 1009 62.41 -42.43 -34.67
N PHE A 1010 62.08 -43.71 -34.56
CA PHE A 1010 60.92 -44.15 -33.80
C PHE A 1010 61.26 -44.24 -32.32
N VAL A 1011 60.55 -43.46 -31.51
CA VAL A 1011 60.66 -43.51 -30.05
C VAL A 1011 59.70 -44.55 -29.52
N LYS A 1012 60.23 -45.58 -28.86
CA LYS A 1012 59.44 -46.68 -28.30
C LYS A 1012 58.42 -46.15 -27.27
N PRO A 1013 57.27 -46.81 -27.13
CA PRO A 1013 56.25 -46.38 -26.18
C PRO A 1013 56.78 -46.41 -24.75
N LYS A 1014 56.42 -45.39 -23.97
CA LYS A 1014 56.84 -45.20 -22.56
C LYS A 1014 58.36 -45.20 -22.33
N ALA A 1015 59.15 -44.89 -23.36
CA ALA A 1015 60.60 -44.87 -23.28
C ALA A 1015 61.18 -43.52 -23.71
N ASP A 1016 62.38 -43.24 -23.20
CA ASP A 1016 63.25 -42.14 -23.64
C ASP A 1016 64.06 -42.55 -24.87
N HIS A 1017 64.29 -41.61 -25.77
CA HIS A 1017 65.27 -41.74 -26.84
C HIS A 1017 66.10 -40.45 -26.96
N VAL A 1018 67.42 -40.60 -26.85
CA VAL A 1018 68.36 -39.49 -26.96
C VAL A 1018 68.82 -39.34 -28.41
N PHE A 1019 68.68 -38.15 -28.96
CA PHE A 1019 69.26 -37.76 -30.25
C PHE A 1019 70.61 -37.09 -30.01
N PHE A 1020 71.61 -37.45 -30.81
CA PHE A 1020 72.97 -36.93 -30.72
C PHE A 1020 73.29 -36.09 -31.95
N LEU A 1021 73.39 -34.77 -31.76
CA LEU A 1021 73.66 -33.85 -32.85
C LEU A 1021 75.00 -33.16 -32.65
N ARG A 1022 75.94 -33.36 -33.57
CA ARG A 1022 77.17 -32.57 -33.62
C ARG A 1022 76.86 -31.20 -34.23
N LEU A 1023 76.97 -30.15 -33.43
CA LEU A 1023 76.68 -28.77 -33.82
C LEU A 1023 77.96 -27.93 -33.84
N LYS A 1024 78.03 -26.98 -34.78
CA LYS A 1024 79.08 -25.96 -34.79
C LYS A 1024 78.77 -24.94 -33.69
N ARG A 1025 79.77 -24.58 -32.88
CA ARG A 1025 79.61 -23.55 -31.84
C ARG A 1025 79.27 -22.20 -32.48
N PHE A 1026 78.43 -21.43 -31.81
CA PHE A 1026 77.94 -20.14 -32.28
C PHE A 1026 78.98 -19.03 -32.02
N ARG A 1027 79.20 -18.17 -33.01
CA ARG A 1027 79.97 -16.93 -32.87
C ARG A 1027 78.98 -15.77 -32.77
N MET A 1028 78.81 -15.23 -31.57
CA MET A 1028 77.93 -14.09 -31.31
C MET A 1028 78.75 -12.95 -30.72
N SER A 1029 78.49 -11.70 -31.16
CA SER A 1029 79.16 -10.54 -30.57
C SER A 1029 78.58 -10.20 -29.20
N GLU A 1030 79.36 -9.57 -28.33
CA GLU A 1030 78.85 -9.10 -27.03
C GLU A 1030 77.66 -8.14 -27.18
N ALA A 1031 77.63 -7.36 -28.27
CA ALA A 1031 76.52 -6.48 -28.61
C ALA A 1031 75.22 -7.24 -28.95
N GLN A 1032 75.30 -8.47 -29.49
CA GLN A 1032 74.13 -9.33 -29.74
C GLN A 1032 73.67 -10.01 -28.45
N LEU A 1033 74.61 -10.47 -27.63
CA LEU A 1033 74.34 -11.17 -26.37
C LEU A 1033 73.76 -10.26 -25.27
N ASN A 1034 74.03 -8.95 -25.32
CA ASN A 1034 73.55 -7.97 -24.35
C ASN A 1034 72.27 -7.22 -24.77
N ARG A 1035 71.66 -7.55 -25.93
CA ARG A 1035 70.40 -6.94 -26.40
C ARG A 1035 69.26 -7.15 -25.41
N ASP A 1036 68.38 -6.17 -25.30
CA ASP A 1036 67.16 -6.29 -24.47
C ASP A 1036 66.17 -7.29 -25.06
N ILE A 1037 65.49 -8.04 -24.19
CA ILE A 1037 64.47 -9.02 -24.59
C ILE A 1037 63.25 -8.25 -25.15
N PRO A 1038 62.79 -8.55 -26.38
CA PRO A 1038 61.67 -7.84 -27.00
C PRO A 1038 60.35 -8.05 -26.25
N ASN A 1039 59.44 -7.08 -26.34
CA ASN A 1039 58.08 -7.18 -25.82
C ASN A 1039 57.11 -7.09 -27.01
N LEU A 1040 56.32 -8.15 -27.24
CA LEU A 1040 55.43 -8.26 -28.40
C LEU A 1040 54.13 -7.46 -28.22
N SER A 1041 53.94 -6.82 -27.07
CA SER A 1041 52.82 -5.92 -26.81
C SER A 1041 53.19 -4.47 -27.17
N PHE A 1042 52.44 -3.85 -28.09
CA PHE A 1042 52.58 -2.43 -28.51
C PHE A 1042 52.37 -1.37 -27.39
N LYS A 1043 52.22 -1.79 -26.13
CA LYS A 1043 52.14 -0.89 -24.98
C LYS A 1043 53.45 -0.96 -24.20
N GLN A 1044 54.18 0.16 -24.23
CA GLN A 1044 55.39 0.39 -23.44
C GLN A 1044 55.10 0.15 -21.96
N PHE A 1045 55.69 -0.89 -21.38
CA PHE A 1045 55.68 -1.13 -19.94
C PHE A 1045 57.07 -0.83 -19.36
N VAL A 1046 57.08 -0.02 -18.30
CA VAL A 1046 58.24 0.28 -17.47
C VAL A 1046 58.69 -1.02 -16.79
N LEU A 1047 60.00 -1.30 -16.84
CA LEU A 1047 60.66 -2.42 -16.17
C LEU A 1047 60.10 -2.64 -14.75
N SER A 1048 59.68 -3.87 -14.47
CA SER A 1048 59.25 -4.33 -13.16
C SER A 1048 60.29 -3.98 -12.10
N SER A 1049 59.92 -3.12 -11.15
CA SER A 1049 60.71 -2.68 -10.00
C SER A 1049 61.01 -3.79 -8.96
N GLY A 1050 60.83 -5.06 -9.32
CA GLY A 1050 60.82 -6.22 -8.42
C GLY A 1050 62.10 -7.06 -8.37
N MET A 1051 63.08 -6.86 -9.26
CA MET A 1051 64.34 -7.62 -9.24
C MET A 1051 65.55 -6.73 -8.98
N LYS A 1052 65.94 -6.62 -7.70
CA LYS A 1052 67.34 -6.31 -7.32
C LYS A 1052 68.20 -7.55 -7.57
N ARG A 1053 68.35 -7.98 -8.82
CA ARG A 1053 69.35 -9.00 -9.20
C ARG A 1053 70.64 -8.27 -9.60
N SER A 1054 71.80 -8.79 -9.19
CA SER A 1054 73.11 -8.24 -9.56
C SER A 1054 73.21 -8.06 -11.08
N LEU A 1055 74.00 -7.08 -11.55
CA LEU A 1055 74.21 -6.79 -12.97
C LEU A 1055 74.58 -8.06 -13.77
N GLU A 1056 75.34 -8.96 -13.13
CA GLU A 1056 75.75 -10.28 -13.63
C GLU A 1056 74.58 -11.23 -13.92
N ASN A 1057 73.55 -11.23 -13.07
CA ASN A 1057 72.39 -12.09 -13.26
C ASN A 1057 71.52 -11.64 -14.45
N ILE A 1058 71.48 -10.33 -14.72
CA ILE A 1058 70.74 -9.77 -15.86
C ILE A 1058 71.47 -10.07 -17.17
N THR A 1059 72.81 -9.92 -17.19
CA THR A 1059 73.61 -10.26 -18.37
C THR A 1059 73.61 -11.76 -18.66
N ALA A 1060 73.70 -12.61 -17.64
CA ALA A 1060 73.56 -14.06 -17.79
C ALA A 1060 72.17 -14.46 -18.33
N LEU A 1061 71.10 -13.80 -17.89
CA LEU A 1061 69.74 -14.05 -18.38
C LEU A 1061 69.60 -13.65 -19.86
N LYS A 1062 70.09 -12.48 -20.26
CA LYS A 1062 70.09 -12.03 -21.67
C LYS A 1062 70.89 -12.97 -22.58
N ARG A 1063 72.09 -13.37 -22.14
CA ARG A 1063 72.96 -14.32 -22.84
C ARG A 1063 72.24 -15.64 -23.10
N ARG A 1064 71.66 -16.24 -22.05
CA ARG A 1064 70.88 -17.48 -22.16
C ARG A 1064 69.69 -17.35 -23.11
N PHE A 1065 68.95 -16.24 -23.04
CA PHE A 1065 67.79 -15.99 -23.89
C PHE A 1065 68.17 -15.94 -25.38
N TRP A 1066 69.18 -15.15 -25.76
CA TRP A 1066 69.55 -14.98 -27.18
C TRP A 1066 70.21 -16.23 -27.76
N VAL A 1067 71.05 -16.92 -27.00
CA VAL A 1067 71.64 -18.21 -27.42
C VAL A 1067 70.54 -19.27 -27.59
N LYS A 1068 69.55 -19.30 -26.70
CA LYS A 1068 68.39 -20.20 -26.81
C LYS A 1068 67.53 -19.88 -28.02
N GLN A 1069 67.21 -18.61 -28.28
CA GLN A 1069 66.44 -18.21 -29.47
C GLN A 1069 67.16 -18.64 -30.76
N HIS A 1070 68.47 -18.40 -30.84
CA HIS A 1070 69.25 -18.82 -32.00
C HIS A 1070 69.27 -20.34 -32.19
N LEU A 1071 69.35 -21.11 -31.10
CA LEU A 1071 69.24 -22.56 -31.14
C LEU A 1071 67.86 -23.05 -31.62
N MET A 1072 66.78 -22.38 -31.20
CA MET A 1072 65.40 -22.71 -31.59
C MET A 1072 65.08 -22.36 -33.04
N GLU A 1073 65.77 -21.38 -33.61
CA GLU A 1073 65.70 -21.09 -35.05
C GLU A 1073 66.38 -22.17 -35.89
N GLU A 1074 67.47 -22.76 -35.37
CA GLU A 1074 68.25 -23.77 -36.09
C GLU A 1074 67.64 -25.16 -36.05
N ILE A 1075 66.94 -25.55 -34.96
CA ILE A 1075 66.45 -26.92 -34.75
C ILE A 1075 64.98 -26.92 -34.33
N GLN A 1076 64.14 -27.66 -35.05
CA GLN A 1076 62.74 -27.92 -34.71
C GLN A 1076 62.45 -29.42 -34.65
N ALA A 1077 61.52 -29.82 -33.78
CA ALA A 1077 61.16 -31.22 -33.56
C ALA A 1077 59.66 -31.45 -33.84
N PHE A 1078 59.34 -32.52 -34.56
CA PHE A 1078 57.97 -32.93 -34.91
C PHE A 1078 57.75 -34.40 -34.59
N TRP A 1079 56.53 -34.76 -34.20
CA TRP A 1079 56.12 -36.16 -34.04
C TRP A 1079 55.01 -36.51 -35.04
N GLU A 1080 55.02 -37.75 -35.50
CA GLU A 1080 54.04 -38.32 -36.44
C GLU A 1080 53.63 -39.73 -35.98
N SER A 1081 52.35 -40.05 -36.14
CA SER A 1081 51.77 -41.36 -35.82
C SER A 1081 51.34 -42.08 -37.11
N ASP A 1082 51.70 -43.36 -37.23
CA ASP A 1082 51.46 -44.15 -38.45
C ASP A 1082 49.97 -44.50 -38.69
N GLU A 1083 49.10 -44.47 -37.66
CA GLU A 1083 47.72 -44.99 -37.77
C GLU A 1083 46.63 -43.94 -38.02
N GLN A 1084 46.90 -42.62 -37.92
CA GLN A 1084 45.82 -41.60 -37.92
C GLN A 1084 46.11 -40.27 -38.67
N ASN A 1085 47.16 -40.14 -39.49
CA ASN A 1085 47.60 -38.83 -40.05
C ASN A 1085 47.78 -37.72 -38.99
N ARG A 1086 47.94 -38.12 -37.72
CA ARG A 1086 48.12 -37.21 -36.59
C ARG A 1086 49.58 -36.86 -36.51
N HIS A 1087 49.83 -35.57 -36.52
CA HIS A 1087 51.15 -34.97 -36.42
C HIS A 1087 51.07 -33.77 -35.50
N GLY A 1088 52.18 -33.47 -34.84
CA GLY A 1088 52.28 -32.30 -33.98
C GLY A 1088 53.72 -31.85 -33.84
N GLN A 1089 53.88 -30.59 -33.45
CA GLN A 1089 55.19 -30.03 -33.14
C GLN A 1089 55.53 -30.33 -31.68
N VAL A 1090 56.78 -30.73 -31.40
CA VAL A 1090 57.27 -30.82 -30.03
C VAL A 1090 57.78 -29.43 -29.63
N TYR A 1091 57.10 -28.80 -28.68
CA TYR A 1091 57.42 -27.43 -28.27
C TYR A 1091 58.63 -27.43 -27.29
N MET A 1092 59.81 -27.07 -27.80
CA MET A 1092 61.08 -27.15 -27.05
C MET A 1092 61.37 -25.89 -26.20
N LYS A 1093 60.60 -24.82 -26.39
CA LYS A 1093 60.85 -23.48 -25.81
C LYS A 1093 60.67 -23.39 -24.29
N TYR A 1094 60.09 -24.37 -23.61
CA TYR A 1094 59.96 -24.35 -22.14
C TYR A 1094 61.23 -24.74 -21.37
N HIS A 1095 62.26 -25.25 -22.05
CA HIS A 1095 63.52 -25.67 -21.41
C HIS A 1095 64.48 -24.49 -21.26
N SER A 1096 65.11 -24.35 -20.10
CA SER A 1096 66.14 -23.33 -19.85
C SER A 1096 67.52 -23.86 -20.25
N LEU A 1097 68.39 -22.96 -20.72
CA LEU A 1097 69.82 -23.23 -20.87
C LEU A 1097 70.52 -22.94 -19.54
N THR A 1098 71.49 -23.76 -19.15
CA THR A 1098 72.41 -23.44 -18.04
C THR A 1098 73.55 -22.55 -18.55
N ASP A 1099 74.23 -21.87 -17.63
CA ASP A 1099 75.37 -21.03 -18.00
C ASP A 1099 76.51 -21.85 -18.62
N ASP A 1100 76.74 -23.07 -18.14
CA ASP A 1100 77.71 -24.03 -18.71
C ASP A 1100 77.33 -24.44 -20.14
N MET A 1101 76.06 -24.81 -20.39
CA MET A 1101 75.59 -25.11 -21.75
C MET A 1101 75.74 -23.91 -22.69
N THR A 1102 75.49 -22.70 -22.18
CA THR A 1102 75.66 -21.45 -22.94
C THR A 1102 77.12 -21.21 -23.30
N GLN A 1103 78.04 -21.48 -22.36
CA GLN A 1103 79.49 -21.39 -22.61
C GLN A 1103 79.96 -22.44 -23.62
N GLN A 1104 79.47 -23.67 -23.55
CA GLN A 1104 79.84 -24.74 -24.50
C GLN A 1104 79.28 -24.51 -25.91
N LEU A 1105 78.13 -23.83 -26.04
CA LEU A 1105 77.57 -23.41 -27.32
C LEU A 1105 78.32 -22.22 -27.94
N LEU A 1106 79.11 -21.46 -27.16
CA LEU A 1106 79.89 -20.32 -27.61
C LEU A 1106 81.38 -20.66 -27.79
N LEU A 1107 82.09 -19.88 -28.61
CA LEU A 1107 83.55 -19.97 -28.78
C LEU A 1107 84.29 -19.14 -27.69
N PRO A 1108 85.45 -19.61 -27.15
CA PRO A 1108 86.24 -18.89 -26.14
C PRO A 1108 87.01 -17.66 -26.69
N SER A 1109 87.27 -16.65 -25.85
CA SER A 1109 87.95 -15.37 -26.18
C SER A 1109 89.49 -15.41 -26.06
N ILE A 1110 90.22 -14.62 -26.86
CA ILE A 1110 91.71 -14.52 -26.89
C ILE A 1110 92.21 -13.66 -25.71
N GLN A 1111 93.29 -14.07 -24.99
CA GLN A 1111 93.90 -13.29 -23.90
C GLN A 1111 95.13 -12.48 -24.36
N ILE A 1112 95.27 -11.23 -23.92
CA ILE A 1112 96.35 -10.30 -24.30
C ILE A 1112 96.89 -9.59 -23.05
N SER A 1113 98.21 -9.49 -22.90
CA SER A 1113 98.91 -8.71 -21.86
C SER A 1113 99.84 -7.67 -22.50
N ALA A 1114 100.04 -6.51 -21.87
CA ALA A 1114 100.81 -5.42 -22.48
C ALA A 1114 101.43 -4.45 -21.46
N HIS A 1115 102.64 -3.94 -21.74
CA HIS A 1115 103.38 -3.01 -20.88
C HIS A 1115 104.33 -2.08 -21.67
N SER A 1116 104.74 -0.95 -21.10
CA SER A 1116 105.65 0.03 -21.72
C SER A 1116 107.06 -0.01 -21.16
N LYS A 1117 108.07 0.26 -22.01
CA LYS A 1117 109.51 0.33 -21.68
C LYS A 1117 110.14 1.64 -22.17
N GLN A 1118 111.01 2.26 -21.38
CA GLN A 1118 111.85 3.40 -21.78
C GLN A 1118 113.27 3.20 -21.22
N ASN A 1119 114.31 3.36 -22.04
CA ASN A 1119 115.72 3.05 -21.68
C ASN A 1119 115.98 1.63 -21.15
N GLY A 1120 115.16 0.64 -21.53
CA GLY A 1120 115.33 -0.76 -21.14
C GLY A 1120 114.54 -1.21 -19.90
N GLU A 1121 113.95 -0.29 -19.14
CA GLU A 1121 113.15 -0.61 -17.95
C GLU A 1121 111.64 -0.42 -18.19
N THR A 1122 110.83 -1.28 -17.58
CA THR A 1122 109.35 -1.19 -17.60
C THR A 1122 108.89 0.00 -16.77
N THR A 1123 108.19 0.95 -17.40
CA THR A 1123 107.77 2.20 -16.77
C THR A 1123 106.38 2.60 -17.22
N SER A 1124 105.54 3.06 -16.30
CA SER A 1124 104.22 3.66 -16.60
C SER A 1124 104.28 5.17 -16.81
N ARG A 1125 105.46 5.78 -16.55
CA ARG A 1125 105.74 7.20 -16.71
C ARG A 1125 106.83 7.43 -17.74
N VAL A 1126 106.59 8.32 -18.69
CA VAL A 1126 107.46 8.55 -19.84
C VAL A 1126 107.74 10.05 -20.01
N LEU A 1127 108.99 10.41 -20.33
CA LEU A 1127 109.35 11.81 -20.60
C LEU A 1127 108.89 12.28 -21.99
N PRO A 1128 108.43 13.54 -22.13
CA PRO A 1128 107.96 14.07 -23.39
C PRO A 1128 109.14 14.24 -24.36
N ARG A 1129 108.88 14.06 -25.66
CA ARG A 1129 109.86 14.15 -26.76
C ARG A 1129 111.02 13.13 -26.70
N LYS A 1130 110.90 12.05 -25.94
CA LYS A 1130 111.78 10.88 -26.01
C LYS A 1130 111.00 9.65 -26.49
N PRO A 1131 111.57 8.78 -27.34
CA PRO A 1131 110.90 7.56 -27.77
C PRO A 1131 110.77 6.58 -26.60
N PHE A 1132 109.70 5.78 -26.61
CA PHE A 1132 109.46 4.65 -25.71
C PHE A 1132 108.78 3.51 -26.47
N THR A 1133 108.83 2.30 -25.94
CA THR A 1133 108.38 1.09 -26.65
C THR A 1133 107.25 0.42 -25.88
N LEU A 1134 106.14 0.12 -26.54
CA LEU A 1134 105.04 -0.69 -26.01
C LEU A 1134 105.24 -2.15 -26.44
N VAL A 1135 105.27 -3.05 -25.46
CA VAL A 1135 105.44 -4.49 -25.66
C VAL A 1135 104.09 -5.17 -25.43
N LEU A 1136 103.60 -5.87 -26.45
CA LEU A 1136 102.33 -6.62 -26.45
C LEU A 1136 102.62 -8.12 -26.46
N SER A 1137 102.08 -8.87 -25.51
CA SER A 1137 102.15 -10.33 -25.44
C SER A 1137 100.77 -10.96 -25.63
N PHE A 1138 100.59 -11.64 -26.76
CA PHE A 1138 99.37 -12.37 -27.09
C PHE A 1138 99.51 -13.82 -26.63
N ASP A 1139 98.49 -14.31 -25.91
CA ASP A 1139 98.38 -15.71 -25.52
C ASP A 1139 97.50 -16.40 -26.58
N SER A 1140 98.09 -17.04 -27.59
CA SER A 1140 97.28 -17.67 -28.63
C SER A 1140 97.86 -18.91 -29.32
N SER A 1141 96.93 -19.84 -29.47
CA SER A 1141 96.77 -20.98 -30.37
C SER A 1141 97.19 -20.73 -31.84
N GLU A 1142 97.23 -21.79 -32.65
CA GLU A 1142 97.90 -21.91 -33.96
C GLU A 1142 97.44 -21.00 -35.13
N GLU A 1143 96.68 -19.93 -34.90
CA GLU A 1143 96.11 -19.08 -35.98
C GLU A 1143 96.84 -17.73 -36.14
N ASN A 1144 96.86 -17.20 -37.38
CA ASN A 1144 97.33 -15.84 -37.66
C ASN A 1144 96.34 -14.81 -37.10
N LEU A 1145 96.85 -13.76 -36.47
CA LEU A 1145 96.05 -12.72 -35.82
C LEU A 1145 96.19 -11.37 -36.53
N ARG A 1146 95.13 -10.57 -36.51
CA ARG A 1146 95.17 -9.14 -36.83
C ARG A 1146 94.84 -8.37 -35.56
N TYR A 1147 95.66 -7.38 -35.20
CA TYR A 1147 95.43 -6.55 -34.03
C TYR A 1147 95.37 -5.07 -34.39
N LYS A 1148 94.65 -4.31 -33.56
CA LYS A 1148 94.49 -2.87 -33.68
C LYS A 1148 94.78 -2.18 -32.36
N LEU A 1149 95.64 -1.16 -32.43
CA LEU A 1149 95.96 -0.24 -31.34
C LEU A 1149 95.15 1.06 -31.51
N SER A 1150 94.58 1.54 -30.41
CA SER A 1150 93.92 2.84 -30.35
C SER A 1150 94.17 3.50 -29.00
N TRP A 1151 94.18 4.83 -28.93
CA TRP A 1151 94.48 5.55 -27.69
C TRP A 1151 93.66 6.83 -27.54
N VAL A 1152 93.49 7.26 -26.28
CA VAL A 1152 92.73 8.45 -25.88
C VAL A 1152 93.50 9.23 -24.81
N LEU A 1153 93.57 10.56 -24.94
CA LEU A 1153 94.10 11.46 -23.91
C LEU A 1153 93.01 11.79 -22.89
N LEU A 1154 93.31 11.61 -21.60
CA LEU A 1154 92.43 11.97 -20.49
C LEU A 1154 92.68 13.43 -20.10
N SER A 1155 91.79 14.33 -20.51
CA SER A 1155 91.72 15.72 -20.03
C SER A 1155 91.17 15.77 -18.60
N ARG A 1156 91.67 16.70 -17.76
CA ARG A 1156 91.08 16.96 -16.43
C ARG A 1156 89.74 17.71 -16.49
N ASP A 1157 89.44 18.35 -17.62
CA ASP A 1157 88.21 19.10 -17.82
C ASP A 1157 87.37 18.45 -18.94
N SER A 1158 86.22 17.89 -18.54
CA SER A 1158 85.14 17.30 -19.34
C SER A 1158 85.39 15.91 -19.99
N PRO A 1159 84.52 14.91 -19.74
CA PRO A 1159 84.69 13.54 -20.24
C PRO A 1159 84.03 13.26 -21.60
N THR A 1160 83.69 14.28 -22.41
CA THR A 1160 82.78 14.07 -23.56
C THR A 1160 83.24 14.59 -24.92
N THR A 1161 84.52 14.93 -25.09
CA THR A 1161 85.09 15.20 -26.43
C THR A 1161 86.39 14.43 -26.63
N VAL A 1162 86.28 13.28 -27.28
CA VAL A 1162 87.39 12.40 -27.67
C VAL A 1162 87.98 12.94 -28.99
N ASP A 1163 88.90 13.89 -28.91
CA ASP A 1163 89.74 14.23 -30.06
C ASP A 1163 90.80 13.13 -30.23
N ARG A 1164 90.51 12.18 -31.12
CA ARG A 1164 91.48 11.17 -31.56
C ARG A 1164 92.58 11.88 -32.35
N HIS A 1165 93.83 11.72 -31.90
CA HIS A 1165 95.10 11.98 -32.60
C HIS A 1165 95.98 13.18 -32.25
N MET A 1166 95.78 13.93 -31.14
CA MET A 1166 96.71 15.02 -30.83
C MET A 1166 97.55 14.79 -29.59
N GLY A 1167 98.67 14.07 -29.78
CA GLY A 1167 99.76 14.06 -28.81
C GLY A 1167 100.71 12.87 -28.83
N LEU A 1168 100.24 11.68 -29.21
CA LEU A 1168 101.03 10.45 -29.26
C LEU A 1168 101.15 9.95 -30.70
N ILE A 1169 102.39 9.77 -31.17
CA ILE A 1169 102.73 9.30 -32.52
C ILE A 1169 103.34 7.90 -32.39
N MET A 1170 102.79 6.93 -33.13
CA MET A 1170 103.35 5.58 -33.23
C MET A 1170 104.17 5.45 -34.52
N ASP A 1171 105.25 4.68 -34.46
CA ASP A 1171 106.00 4.29 -35.64
C ASP A 1171 105.30 3.11 -36.35
N GLY A 1172 104.69 3.38 -37.52
CA GLY A 1172 103.96 2.41 -38.33
C GLY A 1172 102.42 2.47 -38.21
N PRO A 1173 101.70 1.54 -38.89
CA PRO A 1173 100.23 1.54 -38.93
C PRO A 1173 99.59 1.08 -37.62
N ASN A 1174 98.46 1.69 -37.25
CA ASN A 1174 97.66 1.36 -36.05
C ASN A 1174 97.08 -0.07 -36.07
N GLU A 1175 96.98 -0.66 -37.26
CA GLU A 1175 96.54 -2.04 -37.47
C GLU A 1175 97.67 -2.83 -38.12
N ALA A 1176 97.98 -3.99 -37.57
CA ALA A 1176 99.01 -4.87 -38.13
C ALA A 1176 98.64 -6.35 -38.01
N LYS A 1177 99.27 -7.16 -38.86
CA LYS A 1177 99.12 -8.61 -38.87
C LYS A 1177 100.26 -9.27 -38.11
N VAL A 1178 99.96 -10.43 -37.55
CA VAL A 1178 100.86 -11.21 -36.72
C VAL A 1178 100.81 -12.64 -37.19
N SER A 1179 101.94 -13.11 -37.72
CA SER A 1179 102.08 -14.46 -38.21
C SER A 1179 102.45 -15.39 -37.06
N ALA A 1180 101.80 -16.56 -36.97
CA ALA A 1180 102.07 -17.53 -35.90
C ALA A 1180 103.51 -18.09 -35.88
N SER A 1181 104.31 -17.83 -36.93
CA SER A 1181 105.70 -18.27 -37.09
C SER A 1181 106.74 -17.51 -36.26
N GLU A 1182 106.40 -16.38 -35.63
CA GLU A 1182 107.33 -15.52 -34.87
C GLU A 1182 107.32 -15.77 -33.34
N LYS A 1183 106.83 -16.93 -32.88
CA LYS A 1183 106.68 -17.29 -31.45
C LYS A 1183 108.00 -17.36 -30.68
N ARG A 1184 108.03 -16.81 -29.47
CA ARG A 1184 109.08 -17.05 -28.44
C ARG A 1184 108.41 -17.37 -27.11
N ASP A 1185 108.75 -18.51 -26.49
CA ASP A 1185 108.26 -18.95 -25.17
C ASP A 1185 106.73 -18.91 -25.00
N ASN A 1186 105.97 -19.55 -25.91
CA ASN A 1186 104.49 -19.65 -25.93
C ASN A 1186 103.68 -18.35 -26.04
N TYR A 1187 104.31 -17.20 -25.92
CA TYR A 1187 103.69 -15.90 -26.15
C TYR A 1187 104.16 -15.32 -27.48
N LEU A 1188 103.30 -14.53 -28.11
CA LEU A 1188 103.70 -13.75 -29.27
C LEU A 1188 103.95 -12.32 -28.81
N VAL A 1189 105.22 -11.91 -28.83
CA VAL A 1189 105.67 -10.61 -28.31
C VAL A 1189 105.92 -9.63 -29.44
N ILE A 1190 105.22 -8.50 -29.44
CA ILE A 1190 105.35 -7.45 -30.45
C ILE A 1190 105.74 -6.14 -29.79
N GLU A 1191 106.77 -5.49 -30.31
CA GLU A 1191 107.25 -4.20 -29.84
C GLU A 1191 106.86 -3.09 -30.83
N ARG A 1192 106.31 -1.98 -30.29
CA ARG A 1192 105.92 -0.79 -31.08
C ARG A 1192 106.47 0.46 -30.43
N ASN A 1193 107.19 1.27 -31.20
CA ASN A 1193 107.77 2.51 -30.71
C ASN A 1193 106.75 3.65 -30.80
N PHE A 1194 106.71 4.45 -29.74
CA PHE A 1194 105.84 5.60 -29.58
C PHE A 1194 106.65 6.85 -29.22
N PHE A 1195 106.13 8.01 -29.62
CA PHE A 1195 106.70 9.31 -29.36
C PHE A 1195 105.61 10.27 -28.87
N ALA A 1196 105.81 10.88 -27.71
CA ALA A 1196 104.86 11.79 -27.10
C ALA A 1196 105.25 13.27 -27.34
N LEU A 1197 104.38 14.03 -27.99
CA LEU A 1197 104.51 15.46 -28.25
C LEU A 1197 103.91 16.33 -27.13
N THR A 1198 102.86 15.84 -26.45
CA THR A 1198 102.15 16.59 -25.40
C THR A 1198 102.10 15.81 -24.07
N PRO A 1199 102.34 16.48 -22.94
CA PRO A 1199 102.24 15.88 -21.61
C PRO A 1199 100.77 15.62 -21.22
N GLY A 1200 100.50 14.51 -20.52
CA GLY A 1200 99.15 14.09 -20.17
C GLY A 1200 99.02 12.59 -19.86
N ILE A 1201 97.83 12.16 -19.45
CA ILE A 1201 97.52 10.75 -19.16
C ILE A 1201 96.83 10.15 -20.38
N TYR A 1202 97.36 9.07 -20.94
CA TYR A 1202 96.79 8.39 -22.10
C TYR A 1202 96.33 6.99 -21.73
N GLN A 1203 95.16 6.60 -22.23
CA GLN A 1203 94.69 5.22 -22.19
C GLN A 1203 94.88 4.57 -23.55
N ILE A 1204 95.58 3.44 -23.58
CA ILE A 1204 95.79 2.62 -24.78
C ILE A 1204 94.91 1.37 -24.73
N TYR A 1205 94.24 1.11 -25.84
CA TYR A 1205 93.30 0.03 -26.08
C TYR A 1205 93.83 -0.89 -27.19
N ILE A 1206 93.72 -2.20 -26.97
CA ILE A 1206 94.13 -3.25 -27.92
C ILE A 1206 92.93 -4.15 -28.22
N SER A 1207 92.75 -4.49 -29.49
CA SER A 1207 91.77 -5.49 -29.95
C SER A 1207 92.47 -6.47 -30.90
N ALA A 1208 92.14 -7.75 -30.82
CA ALA A 1208 92.76 -8.79 -31.62
C ALA A 1208 91.75 -9.86 -32.06
N LYS A 1209 91.83 -10.23 -33.34
CA LYS A 1209 90.96 -11.25 -33.93
C LYS A 1209 91.73 -12.15 -34.89
N PRO A 1210 91.26 -13.38 -35.14
CA PRO A 1210 91.81 -14.24 -36.20
C PRO A 1210 91.72 -13.57 -37.56
N GLU A 1211 92.71 -13.81 -38.42
CA GLU A 1211 92.76 -13.21 -39.76
C GLU A 1211 91.56 -13.63 -40.65
N SER A 1212 90.95 -14.79 -40.38
CA SER A 1212 89.77 -15.32 -41.07
C SER A 1212 88.47 -14.60 -40.72
N ASP A 1213 88.47 -13.71 -39.72
CA ASP A 1213 87.28 -12.97 -39.29
C ASP A 1213 87.29 -11.53 -39.84
N ASP A 1214 86.39 -11.26 -40.79
CA ASP A 1214 86.27 -9.95 -41.45
C ASP A 1214 85.41 -8.93 -40.68
N SER A 1215 84.92 -9.28 -39.49
CA SER A 1215 84.12 -8.37 -38.65
C SER A 1215 84.91 -7.11 -38.20
N PRO A 1216 84.30 -5.92 -38.07
CA PRO A 1216 85.01 -4.73 -37.59
C PRO A 1216 85.53 -4.95 -36.16
N PHE A 1217 86.72 -4.43 -35.84
CA PHE A 1217 87.31 -4.52 -34.50
C PHE A 1217 86.34 -3.97 -33.44
N SER A 1218 86.02 -4.80 -32.43
CA SER A 1218 85.22 -4.41 -31.26
C SER A 1218 86.04 -3.55 -30.29
N ASN A 1219 85.36 -2.86 -29.39
CA ASN A 1219 86.01 -2.08 -28.34
C ASN A 1219 86.60 -3.04 -27.27
N CYS A 1220 87.86 -3.39 -27.48
CA CYS A 1220 88.83 -3.98 -26.54
C CYS A 1220 88.67 -5.45 -26.16
N ASP A 1221 89.72 -6.24 -26.40
CA ASP A 1221 89.86 -7.65 -25.95
C ASP A 1221 90.85 -7.78 -24.77
N VAL A 1222 91.14 -6.69 -24.07
CA VAL A 1222 92.01 -6.66 -22.88
C VAL A 1222 91.19 -6.27 -21.67
N SER A 1223 91.37 -6.98 -20.55
CA SER A 1223 90.59 -6.81 -19.32
C SER A 1223 90.71 -5.42 -18.69
N GLU A 1224 91.82 -4.69 -18.90
CA GLU A 1224 92.00 -3.31 -18.46
C GLU A 1224 92.83 -2.50 -19.49
N PRO A 1225 92.49 -1.24 -19.79
CA PRO A 1225 93.28 -0.39 -20.69
C PRO A 1225 94.59 0.07 -20.04
N ILE A 1226 95.67 0.14 -20.82
CA ILE A 1226 96.98 0.56 -20.33
C ILE A 1226 96.97 2.07 -20.10
N VAL A 1227 97.29 2.52 -18.89
CA VAL A 1227 97.37 3.94 -18.53
C VAL A 1227 98.83 4.40 -18.55
N LEU A 1228 99.15 5.33 -19.45
CA LEU A 1228 100.47 5.95 -19.60
C LEU A 1228 100.45 7.40 -19.12
N HIS A 1229 101.39 7.76 -18.25
CA HIS A 1229 101.56 9.14 -17.76
C HIS A 1229 102.76 9.80 -18.44
N ILE A 1230 102.55 10.89 -19.18
CA ILE A 1230 103.64 11.66 -19.78
C ILE A 1230 103.84 12.95 -18.96
N GLU A 1231 105.02 13.09 -18.35
CA GLU A 1231 105.35 14.19 -17.43
C GLU A 1231 105.60 15.52 -18.18
N THR A 1232 105.35 16.66 -17.54
CA THR A 1232 105.78 17.98 -18.04
C THR A 1232 107.26 18.17 -17.70
N SER A 1233 108.10 18.51 -18.69
CA SER A 1233 109.54 18.74 -18.50
C SER A 1233 109.86 19.74 -17.39
#